data_AF-A0A9P5HEB0-F1
#
_entry.id   AF-A0A9P5HEB0-F1
#
_cell.length_a   1.000
_cell.length_b   1.000
_cell.length_c   1.000
_cell.angle_alpha   90.00
_cell.angle_beta   90.00
_cell.angle_gamma   90.00
#
_symmetry.space_group_name_H-M   'P 1'
#
loop_
_entity.id
_entity.type
_entity.pdbx_description
1 polymer ?
#
loop_
_entity_poly.entity_id
_entity_poly.type
_entity_poly.pdbx_seq_one_letter_code
_entity_poly.pdbx_strand_id
1 'polypeptide(L)'
;MSDSSETVVIVGAGIVGSAIAHFLSASSVRRKITVVDRSLDTLVGSTGHAPGFVGQFNESEVLTRLAIDTVQEYTKIPGGFNSVGELEVAYSTLGIERLQSRCRKAASLGLPGEIVSIQRAVELAPDLVKTSDSGAALHFSTDGTANAGRITSHYQESAKNSGVEFLERDITRLLVSKGRVTGVETHQDDTTEQIHADRVILATGIWAQDLCKEFNFPIPVVPVGHPYMHGGVRKPNNRSSPFVRWPEAHVYARDHGDCYGIGTYNHKPVHNKPTNGTAIGNWIPDFDDPLKTAISFLPEATGQEFKSGKSFNGIFSMTPDNMPLAGKVTSVDGLYLAVAVWVTHAAGTAKFITKILNEHEVDQDSRDALEPERFRGQEFSELQESGIKAPLGDLELPRPRERDSMVRNDPASPVQRKTLIDRHHSSCDVQAHLVGVVHGWMTPNTEPATLLVMEFGFLSLKLSRRIKGAKISLSFAEQRRTPHPEIIGIAPEGKFQFYPSTTTEERISGYDSSLAGGSINISAAWERNVISETRHSATIVGSTRSGQDWGADDGVTWTIIENSTLRSGVPSRFRAAILLKRRGHESFSADINIETDVSGFSFRGLQDSLLENEDDPIIFDPGAPPMWANESPVDLQQLGSVDLSSFFDIAILESPTVEYIQRNEAREREVRQEVEKLIELGQGTVEEESHSESWFVDLWGAKSSGDTWESLPQSLSEKDLNKARRSSKNGLTSVNELADLLSQPPVKMLSNVPGSPSQISGVIQADKDVEFSHIFSAVPKLIDRHGHHQILLPLQLFKTHYETTSRAFNSILKDVTEVDSKLLQNLEAESKVRESSQLYRELSMKLHKCSMRLAELDRRRRFEEELGTSLQQDLQNDTQLKLVVNLYASMSKSRDSDIEGLPGKIESQRNVLYNLIAQHDSFLQAKLARESLRDSKAMKTLSILTILFLPGAFVATVFSTEMFEFKSKGQEIWIYFVIVVPLTAVLMVGWVLWLSNTPDTADEELGRAIRREMTMDPSKGKQD
;
A
#
# COMPACT_ATOMS: atom_id res chain seq x y z
N MET A 1 20.91 59.60 -0.47
CA MET A 1 20.88 58.30 -1.20
C MET A 1 19.43 57.98 -1.43
N SER A 2 19.03 57.76 -2.67
CA SER A 2 17.63 57.59 -3.08
C SER A 2 16.95 56.48 -2.31
N ASP A 3 15.78 56.80 -1.77
CA ASP A 3 14.82 55.97 -1.05
C ASP A 3 14.18 54.92 -1.98
N SER A 4 14.98 54.01 -2.55
CA SER A 4 14.45 52.96 -3.44
C SER A 4 13.92 51.80 -2.60
N SER A 5 12.65 51.89 -2.19
CA SER A 5 11.95 50.74 -1.64
C SER A 5 11.95 49.58 -2.65
N GLU A 6 12.32 48.38 -2.20
CA GLU A 6 12.33 47.18 -3.05
C GLU A 6 10.92 46.95 -3.62
N THR A 7 10.84 46.69 -4.93
CA THR A 7 9.59 46.44 -5.64
C THR A 7 9.32 44.95 -5.76
N VAL A 8 8.14 44.51 -5.32
CA VAL A 8 7.73 43.11 -5.33
C VAL A 8 6.42 42.96 -6.08
N VAL A 9 6.40 42.07 -7.07
CA VAL A 9 5.17 41.65 -7.74
C VAL A 9 4.79 40.24 -7.29
N ILE A 10 3.55 40.08 -6.81
CA ILE A 10 2.95 38.79 -6.49
C ILE A 10 1.96 38.45 -7.60
N VAL A 11 2.13 37.30 -8.24
CA VAL A 11 1.25 36.82 -9.31
C VAL A 11 0.30 35.77 -8.75
N GLY A 12 -0.99 36.09 -8.73
CA GLY A 12 -2.07 35.30 -8.14
C GLY A 12 -2.57 35.91 -6.83
N ALA A 13 -3.88 36.16 -6.76
CA ALA A 13 -4.62 36.69 -5.61
C ALA A 13 -5.51 35.63 -4.94
N GLY A 14 -5.27 34.34 -5.21
CA GLY A 14 -5.81 33.24 -4.41
C GLY A 14 -5.33 33.29 -2.95
N ILE A 15 -5.73 32.31 -2.14
CA ILE A 15 -5.45 32.33 -0.69
C ILE A 15 -3.97 32.47 -0.34
N VAL A 16 -3.07 31.85 -1.12
CA VAL A 16 -1.61 31.90 -0.92
C VAL A 16 -1.06 33.28 -1.22
N GLY A 17 -1.32 33.83 -2.41
CA GLY A 17 -0.78 35.12 -2.81
C GLY A 17 -1.33 36.28 -1.97
N SER A 18 -2.61 36.21 -1.60
CA SER A 18 -3.23 37.16 -0.68
C SER A 18 -2.61 37.08 0.73
N ALA A 19 -2.35 35.87 1.25
CA ALA A 19 -1.66 35.70 2.52
C ALA A 19 -0.22 36.22 2.47
N ILE A 20 0.52 35.98 1.37
CA ILE A 20 1.88 36.53 1.18
C ILE A 20 1.85 38.06 1.19
N ALA A 21 0.90 38.67 0.48
CA ALA A 21 0.74 40.13 0.47
C ALA A 21 0.44 40.68 1.88
N HIS A 22 -0.44 40.00 2.63
CA HIS A 22 -0.74 40.35 4.02
C HIS A 22 0.51 40.29 4.93
N PHE A 23 1.24 39.17 4.95
CA PHE A 23 2.40 39.03 5.82
C PHE A 23 3.58 39.91 5.41
N LEU A 24 3.82 40.11 4.11
CA LEU A 24 4.86 41.00 3.62
C LEU A 24 4.55 42.47 3.94
N SER A 25 3.30 42.91 3.80
CA SER A 25 2.91 44.28 4.12
C SER A 25 2.92 44.59 5.63
N ALA A 26 2.73 43.56 6.47
CA ALA A 26 2.89 43.65 7.91
C ALA A 26 4.36 43.52 8.40
N SER A 27 5.32 43.25 7.50
CA SER A 27 6.73 43.11 7.83
C SER A 27 7.38 44.45 8.23
N SER A 28 8.47 44.39 9.00
CA SER A 28 9.29 45.57 9.33
C SER A 28 10.04 46.15 8.11
N VAL A 29 10.28 45.33 7.09
CA VAL A 29 10.97 45.73 5.86
C VAL A 29 9.98 46.36 4.89
N ARG A 30 10.12 47.66 4.62
CA ARG A 30 9.25 48.40 3.69
C ARG A 30 9.53 48.01 2.24
N ARG A 31 8.47 47.63 1.53
CA ARG A 31 8.49 47.26 0.10
C ARG A 31 7.31 47.90 -0.62
N LYS A 32 7.47 48.17 -1.91
CA LYS A 32 6.34 48.49 -2.79
C LYS A 32 5.82 47.19 -3.37
N ILE A 33 4.62 46.78 -2.97
CA ILE A 33 4.04 45.48 -3.33
C ILE A 33 2.86 45.68 -4.27
N THR A 34 2.85 44.95 -5.38
CA THR A 34 1.73 44.89 -6.32
C THR A 34 1.31 43.42 -6.49
N VAL A 35 0.03 43.13 -6.25
CA VAL A 35 -0.58 41.82 -6.51
C VAL A 35 -1.31 41.90 -7.85
N VAL A 36 -1.06 40.94 -8.74
CA VAL A 36 -1.72 40.86 -10.05
C VAL A 36 -2.45 39.53 -10.16
N ASP A 37 -3.75 39.57 -10.50
CA ASP A 37 -4.56 38.39 -10.80
C ASP A 37 -5.53 38.72 -11.93
N ARG A 38 -5.97 37.71 -12.69
CA ARG A 38 -6.99 37.88 -13.72
C ARG A 38 -8.37 38.23 -13.17
N SER A 39 -8.64 37.89 -11.90
CA SER A 39 -9.89 38.24 -11.23
C SER A 39 -9.65 38.48 -9.74
N LEU A 40 -9.95 39.69 -9.30
CA LEU A 40 -9.83 40.09 -7.90
C LEU A 40 -11.14 39.87 -7.13
N ASP A 41 -12.28 40.06 -7.80
CA ASP A 41 -13.61 39.94 -7.18
C ASP A 41 -14.11 38.50 -7.13
N THR A 42 -13.71 37.65 -8.08
CA THR A 42 -14.15 36.25 -8.16
C THR A 42 -12.97 35.29 -8.08
N LEU A 43 -13.00 34.37 -7.12
CA LEU A 43 -11.97 33.34 -6.97
C LEU A 43 -12.15 32.24 -8.02
N VAL A 44 -11.58 32.44 -9.22
CA VAL A 44 -11.65 31.48 -10.33
C VAL A 44 -10.68 30.30 -10.19
N GLY A 45 -9.70 30.39 -9.28
CA GLY A 45 -8.75 29.31 -8.96
C GLY A 45 -9.28 28.26 -7.98
N SER A 46 -8.42 27.31 -7.63
CA SER A 46 -8.76 26.19 -6.74
C SER A 46 -9.27 26.63 -5.37
N THR A 47 -8.85 27.81 -4.90
CA THR A 47 -9.36 28.43 -3.67
C THR A 47 -10.88 28.61 -3.68
N GLY A 48 -11.48 28.98 -4.81
CA GLY A 48 -12.90 29.35 -4.89
C GLY A 48 -13.88 28.19 -4.74
N HIS A 49 -13.42 26.96 -4.90
CA HIS A 49 -14.24 25.75 -4.76
C HIS A 49 -13.69 24.74 -3.75
N ALA A 50 -12.68 25.14 -2.97
CA ALA A 50 -12.11 24.28 -1.95
C ALA A 50 -13.17 23.96 -0.87
N PRO A 51 -13.38 22.68 -0.52
CA PRO A 51 -14.37 22.29 0.48
C PRO A 51 -13.98 22.73 1.91
N GLY A 52 -12.73 23.16 2.11
CA GLY A 52 -12.29 23.85 3.30
C GLY A 52 -12.23 23.00 4.57
N PHE A 53 -12.05 21.68 4.48
CA PHE A 53 -11.60 20.91 5.65
C PHE A 53 -10.11 21.13 5.85
N VAL A 54 -9.66 21.20 7.10
CA VAL A 54 -8.28 21.43 7.49
C VAL A 54 -7.95 20.46 8.62
N GLY A 55 -7.34 19.34 8.24
CA GLY A 55 -6.68 18.42 9.14
C GLY A 55 -5.22 18.82 9.29
N GLN A 56 -4.74 19.01 10.52
CA GLN A 56 -3.37 19.52 10.73
C GLN A 56 -2.31 18.43 10.60
N PHE A 57 -2.64 17.19 10.95
CA PHE A 57 -1.68 16.10 10.93
C PHE A 57 -1.42 15.59 9.51
N ASN A 58 -0.14 15.51 9.15
CA ASN A 58 0.34 14.84 7.94
C ASN A 58 1.52 13.91 8.30
N GLU A 59 1.75 12.86 7.52
CA GLU A 59 2.94 12.01 7.73
C GLU A 59 4.26 12.79 7.50
N SER A 60 4.22 13.89 6.74
CA SER A 60 5.32 14.87 6.70
C SER A 60 5.25 15.84 7.88
N GLU A 61 6.34 15.88 8.62
CA GLU A 61 6.56 16.86 9.69
C GLU A 61 6.51 18.30 9.15
N VAL A 62 7.10 18.56 7.98
CA VAL A 62 7.09 19.89 7.34
C VAL A 62 5.65 20.33 7.06
N LEU A 63 4.82 19.46 6.47
CA LEU A 63 3.42 19.78 6.20
C LEU A 63 2.62 19.99 7.49
N THR A 64 2.85 19.15 8.51
CA THR A 64 2.22 19.29 9.83
C THR A 64 2.54 20.65 10.46
N ARG A 65 3.81 21.08 10.44
CA ARG A 65 4.22 22.40 10.95
C ARG A 65 3.58 23.56 10.19
N LEU A 66 3.53 23.48 8.85
CA LEU A 66 2.85 24.49 8.03
C LEU A 66 1.34 24.55 8.32
N ALA A 67 0.70 23.41 8.59
CA ALA A 67 -0.71 23.33 8.90
C ALA A 67 -1.02 23.94 10.28
N ILE A 68 -0.19 23.64 11.29
CA ILE A 68 -0.28 24.24 12.63
C ILE A 68 -0.17 25.76 12.53
N ASP A 69 0.86 26.27 11.84
CA ASP A 69 1.02 27.71 11.60
C ASP A 69 -0.19 28.29 10.87
N THR A 70 -0.77 27.56 9.92
CA THR A 70 -1.93 28.00 9.15
C THR A 70 -3.18 28.15 10.02
N VAL A 71 -3.49 27.15 10.85
CA VAL A 71 -4.65 27.19 11.75
C VAL A 71 -4.50 28.30 12.80
N GLN A 72 -3.28 28.51 13.32
CA GLN A 72 -3.00 29.63 14.23
C GLN A 72 -3.30 30.99 13.61
N GLU A 73 -3.09 31.17 12.30
CA GLU A 73 -3.43 32.43 11.62
C GLU A 73 -4.91 32.51 11.26
N TYR A 74 -5.51 31.43 10.75
CA TYR A 74 -6.92 31.45 10.34
C TYR A 74 -7.89 31.66 11.50
N THR A 75 -7.56 31.16 12.69
CA THR A 75 -8.35 31.37 13.92
C THR A 75 -8.43 32.83 14.35
N LYS A 76 -7.49 33.69 13.91
CA LYS A 76 -7.52 35.13 14.16
C LYS A 76 -8.53 35.87 13.27
N ILE A 77 -9.05 35.22 12.22
CA ILE A 77 -9.92 35.83 11.21
C ILE A 77 -11.39 35.53 11.56
N PRO A 78 -12.22 36.56 11.86
CA PRO A 78 -13.63 36.36 12.15
C PRO A 78 -14.39 35.69 11.00
N GLY A 79 -14.98 34.53 11.28
CA GLY A 79 -15.67 33.70 10.29
C GLY A 79 -14.74 33.01 9.28
N GLY A 80 -13.42 33.05 9.50
CA GLY A 80 -12.42 32.40 8.67
C GLY A 80 -12.25 30.92 9.00
N PHE A 81 -12.14 30.56 10.29
CA PHE A 81 -11.93 29.18 10.74
C PHE A 81 -12.87 28.80 11.87
N ASN A 82 -13.44 27.60 11.79
CA ASN A 82 -14.21 26.99 12.86
C ASN A 82 -13.52 25.69 13.30
N SER A 83 -12.98 25.65 14.51
CA SER A 83 -12.39 24.46 15.14
C SER A 83 -13.48 23.47 15.55
N VAL A 84 -14.06 22.80 14.57
CA VAL A 84 -15.14 21.80 14.74
C VAL A 84 -14.59 20.39 15.00
N GLY A 85 -13.28 20.19 14.86
CA GLY A 85 -12.58 18.92 14.96
C GLY A 85 -12.54 18.12 13.66
N GLU A 86 -11.72 17.07 13.67
CA GLU A 86 -11.64 16.01 12.65
C GLU A 86 -11.85 14.64 13.29
N LEU A 87 -12.56 13.74 12.59
CA LEU A 87 -12.59 12.31 12.88
C LEU A 87 -12.02 11.51 11.72
N GLU A 88 -10.92 10.80 11.93
CA GLU A 88 -10.45 9.75 11.03
C GLU A 88 -11.00 8.40 11.49
N VAL A 89 -11.88 7.79 10.71
CA VAL A 89 -12.63 6.58 11.11
C VAL A 89 -12.05 5.33 10.45
N ALA A 90 -11.81 4.29 11.24
CA ALA A 90 -11.41 2.97 10.77
C ALA A 90 -12.31 1.87 11.38
N TYR A 91 -12.67 0.90 10.54
CA TYR A 91 -13.47 -0.26 10.96
C TYR A 91 -12.64 -1.56 10.98
N SER A 92 -11.50 -1.58 10.28
CA SER A 92 -10.60 -2.73 10.25
C SER A 92 -9.59 -2.67 11.40
N THR A 93 -9.09 -3.82 11.86
CA THR A 93 -8.04 -3.89 12.89
C THR A 93 -6.78 -3.15 12.44
N LEU A 94 -6.35 -3.37 11.19
CA LEU A 94 -5.18 -2.71 10.61
C LEU A 94 -5.36 -1.18 10.56
N GLY A 95 -6.56 -0.72 10.20
CA GLY A 95 -6.91 0.70 10.19
C GLY A 95 -6.83 1.30 11.60
N ILE A 96 -7.31 0.60 12.61
CA ILE A 96 -7.23 1.05 14.02
C ILE A 96 -5.77 1.15 14.49
N GLU A 97 -4.92 0.16 14.16
CA GLU A 97 -3.48 0.22 14.47
C GLU A 97 -2.80 1.40 13.77
N ARG A 98 -3.17 1.69 12.52
CA ARG A 98 -2.70 2.87 11.79
C ARG A 98 -3.13 4.17 12.48
N LEU A 99 -4.38 4.27 12.91
CA LEU A 99 -4.86 5.44 13.68
C LEU A 99 -4.06 5.61 14.98
N GLN A 100 -3.78 4.54 15.72
CA GLN A 100 -2.95 4.59 16.93
C GLN A 100 -1.52 5.05 16.64
N SER A 101 -0.92 4.58 15.53
CA SER A 101 0.39 5.03 15.08
C SER A 101 0.40 6.53 14.74
N ARG A 102 -0.60 6.98 13.96
CA ARG A 102 -0.81 8.40 13.61
C ARG A 102 -0.97 9.26 14.84
N CYS A 103 -1.76 8.81 15.82
CA CYS A 103 -1.94 9.51 17.09
C CYS A 103 -0.63 9.74 17.84
N ARG A 104 0.26 8.73 17.90
CA ARG A 104 1.57 8.84 18.55
C ARG A 104 2.49 9.82 17.82
N LYS A 105 2.53 9.75 16.48
CA LYS A 105 3.33 10.67 15.66
C LYS A 105 2.85 12.12 15.75
N ALA A 106 1.53 12.33 15.71
CA ALA A 106 0.95 13.66 15.86
C ALA A 106 1.31 14.27 17.23
N ALA A 107 1.23 13.47 18.30
CA ALA A 107 1.62 13.90 19.64
C ALA A 107 3.09 14.32 19.73
N SER A 108 4.03 13.61 19.06
CA SER A 108 5.44 14.02 19.04
C SER A 108 5.70 15.35 18.32
N LEU A 109 4.78 15.77 17.43
CA LEU A 109 4.84 17.05 16.72
C LEU A 109 4.03 18.16 17.41
N GLY A 110 3.55 17.92 18.64
CA GLY A 110 2.79 18.91 19.41
C GLY A 110 1.31 19.03 19.01
N LEU A 111 0.78 18.06 18.28
CA LEU A 111 -0.63 18.00 17.86
C LEU A 111 -1.33 16.83 18.56
N PRO A 112 -1.89 17.03 19.77
CA PRO A 112 -2.52 15.95 20.53
C PRO A 112 -3.82 15.48 19.86
N GLY A 113 -3.88 14.20 19.54
CA GLY A 113 -5.09 13.51 19.10
C GLY A 113 -5.57 12.51 20.16
N GLU A 114 -6.84 12.10 20.06
CA GLU A 114 -7.45 11.11 20.96
C GLU A 114 -8.03 9.95 20.14
N ILE A 115 -7.71 8.70 20.51
CA ILE A 115 -8.41 7.53 19.97
C ILE A 115 -9.73 7.37 20.73
N VAL A 116 -10.84 7.45 20.00
CA VAL A 116 -12.20 7.33 20.55
C VAL A 116 -12.90 6.08 20.01
N SER A 117 -13.83 5.52 20.78
CA SER A 117 -14.67 4.41 20.32
C SER A 117 -15.56 4.86 19.14
N ILE A 118 -15.97 3.90 18.32
CA ILE A 118 -16.89 4.20 17.21
C ILE A 118 -18.21 4.79 17.71
N GLN A 119 -18.72 4.36 18.88
CA GLN A 119 -19.93 4.93 19.48
C GLN A 119 -19.72 6.42 19.83
N ARG A 120 -18.54 6.77 20.36
CA ARG A 120 -18.22 8.17 20.63
C ARG A 120 -18.09 9.00 19.34
N ALA A 121 -17.52 8.42 18.28
CA ALA A 121 -17.47 9.07 16.98
C ALA A 121 -18.87 9.35 16.40
N VAL A 122 -19.82 8.42 16.58
CA VAL A 122 -21.24 8.61 16.21
C VAL A 122 -21.90 9.71 17.04
N GLU A 123 -21.59 9.83 18.33
CA GLU A 123 -22.13 10.93 19.15
C GLU A 123 -21.65 12.31 18.68
N LEU A 124 -20.37 12.39 18.28
CA LEU A 124 -19.72 13.62 17.80
C LEU A 124 -20.22 14.02 16.40
N ALA A 125 -20.34 13.05 15.49
CA ALA A 125 -20.71 13.27 14.09
C ALA A 125 -21.78 12.27 13.61
N PRO A 126 -23.01 12.31 14.16
CA PRO A 126 -24.04 11.29 13.93
C PRO A 126 -24.56 11.25 12.49
N ASP A 127 -24.47 12.37 11.79
CA ASP A 127 -24.93 12.50 10.42
C ASP A 127 -23.87 11.99 9.42
N LEU A 128 -22.63 11.79 9.87
CA LEU A 128 -21.51 11.42 9.00
C LEU A 128 -20.92 10.04 9.33
N VAL A 129 -20.98 9.60 10.59
CA VAL A 129 -20.42 8.32 11.04
C VAL A 129 -21.53 7.29 11.24
N LYS A 130 -21.34 6.10 10.69
CA LYS A 130 -22.28 4.98 10.87
C LYS A 130 -22.08 4.31 12.22
N THR A 131 -23.19 3.90 12.82
CA THR A 131 -23.17 2.96 13.94
C THR A 131 -22.58 1.63 13.49
N SER A 132 -21.65 1.09 14.28
CA SER A 132 -21.02 -0.21 14.07
C SER A 132 -20.69 -0.83 15.42
N ASP A 133 -20.67 -2.16 15.47
CA ASP A 133 -20.28 -2.93 16.66
C ASP A 133 -18.76 -2.96 16.86
N SER A 134 -18.00 -2.64 15.82
CA SER A 134 -16.53 -2.60 15.83
C SER A 134 -16.01 -1.38 15.05
N GLY A 135 -14.84 -0.89 15.44
CA GLY A 135 -14.20 0.29 14.86
C GLY A 135 -13.70 1.28 15.92
N ALA A 136 -12.85 2.19 15.49
CA ALA A 136 -12.39 3.32 16.30
C ALA A 136 -12.22 4.55 15.41
N ALA A 137 -12.09 5.72 16.03
CA ALA A 137 -11.73 6.94 15.32
C ALA A 137 -10.59 7.66 16.02
N LEU A 138 -9.75 8.34 15.25
CA LEU A 138 -8.79 9.32 15.76
C LEU A 138 -9.43 10.71 15.67
N HIS A 139 -9.51 11.39 16.81
CA HIS A 139 -10.14 12.70 16.94
C HIS A 139 -9.07 13.78 17.18
N PHE A 140 -9.01 14.78 16.29
CA PHE A 140 -8.20 15.98 16.49
C PHE A 140 -9.12 17.17 16.75
N SER A 141 -9.19 17.64 18.00
CA SER A 141 -10.14 18.70 18.39
C SER A 141 -9.75 20.09 17.88
N THR A 142 -8.49 20.31 17.55
CA THR A 142 -7.97 21.60 17.04
C THR A 142 -8.22 21.77 15.54
N ASP A 143 -8.50 20.68 14.84
CA ASP A 143 -8.78 20.67 13.41
C ASP A 143 -10.16 21.27 13.14
N GLY A 144 -10.46 21.52 11.87
CA GLY A 144 -11.77 22.06 11.55
C GLY A 144 -11.94 22.52 10.12
N THR A 145 -12.71 23.60 9.98
CA THR A 145 -13.20 24.04 8.68
C THR A 145 -12.84 25.49 8.41
N ALA A 146 -12.22 25.73 7.26
CA ALA A 146 -11.83 27.02 6.74
C ALA A 146 -12.83 27.52 5.70
N ASN A 147 -13.25 28.78 5.81
CA ASN A 147 -13.91 29.52 4.75
C ASN A 147 -12.85 30.22 3.89
N ALA A 148 -12.40 29.52 2.85
CA ALA A 148 -11.31 29.98 2.00
C ALA A 148 -11.59 31.35 1.35
N GLY A 149 -12.84 31.61 0.94
CA GLY A 149 -13.27 32.91 0.41
C GLY A 149 -13.12 34.03 1.44
N ARG A 150 -13.68 33.83 2.63
CA ARG A 150 -13.62 34.83 3.72
C ARG A 150 -12.18 35.12 4.16
N ILE A 151 -11.35 34.08 4.28
CA ILE A 151 -9.93 34.23 4.62
C ILE A 151 -9.20 35.02 3.55
N THR A 152 -9.42 34.69 2.27
CA THR A 152 -8.77 35.37 1.15
C THR A 152 -9.15 36.85 1.11
N SER A 153 -10.44 37.18 1.19
CA SER A 153 -10.90 38.58 1.23
C SER A 153 -10.33 39.34 2.41
N HIS A 154 -10.25 38.72 3.60
CA HIS A 154 -9.66 39.36 4.78
C HIS A 154 -8.18 39.71 4.55
N TYR A 155 -7.39 38.80 3.99
CA TYR A 155 -5.99 39.08 3.67
C TYR A 155 -5.84 40.15 2.59
N GLN A 156 -6.68 40.14 1.55
CA GLN A 156 -6.70 41.19 0.53
C GLN A 156 -7.02 42.56 1.12
N GLU A 157 -8.08 42.67 1.94
CA GLU A 157 -8.46 43.91 2.62
C GLU A 157 -7.34 44.41 3.54
N SER A 158 -6.75 43.52 4.33
CA SER A 158 -5.64 43.85 5.23
C SER A 158 -4.41 44.36 4.47
N ALA A 159 -4.05 43.70 3.36
CA ALA A 159 -2.94 44.13 2.52
C ALA A 159 -3.22 45.48 1.84
N LYS A 160 -4.42 45.68 1.29
CA LYS A 160 -4.85 46.97 0.69
C LYS A 160 -4.78 48.11 1.71
N ASN A 161 -5.26 47.88 2.94
CA ASN A 161 -5.19 48.87 4.03
C ASN A 161 -3.75 49.20 4.44
N SER A 162 -2.80 48.31 4.14
CA SER A 162 -1.36 48.50 4.38
C SER A 162 -0.62 49.09 3.17
N GLY A 163 -1.34 49.49 2.11
CA GLY A 163 -0.79 50.16 0.93
C GLY A 163 -0.36 49.23 -0.21
N VAL A 164 -0.74 47.95 -0.19
CA VAL A 164 -0.50 47.03 -1.31
C VAL A 164 -1.45 47.35 -2.46
N GLU A 165 -0.90 47.45 -3.67
CA GLU A 165 -1.67 47.65 -4.90
C GLU A 165 -2.19 46.31 -5.43
N PHE A 166 -3.44 46.26 -5.86
CA PHE A 166 -4.03 45.08 -6.51
C PHE A 166 -4.48 45.46 -7.92
N LEU A 167 -4.03 44.71 -8.92
CA LEU A 167 -4.32 44.93 -10.33
C LEU A 167 -5.03 43.70 -10.92
N GLU A 168 -6.20 43.92 -11.50
CA GLU A 168 -6.94 42.87 -12.20
C GLU A 168 -6.48 42.80 -13.66
N ARG A 169 -5.56 41.88 -13.99
CA ARG A 169 -4.98 41.68 -15.32
C ARG A 169 -4.49 40.25 -15.54
N ASP A 170 -4.49 39.79 -16.80
CA ASP A 170 -3.84 38.54 -17.15
C ASP A 170 -2.32 38.72 -17.20
N ILE A 171 -1.58 37.72 -16.70
CA ILE A 171 -0.13 37.63 -16.90
C ILE A 171 0.16 36.74 -18.10
N THR A 172 0.92 37.27 -19.06
CA THR A 172 1.32 36.53 -20.27
C THR A 172 2.71 35.94 -20.14
N ARG A 173 3.64 36.64 -19.48
CA ARG A 173 5.05 36.24 -19.42
C ARG A 173 5.81 36.83 -18.23
N LEU A 174 6.88 36.16 -17.83
CA LEU A 174 7.88 36.67 -16.89
C LEU A 174 9.00 37.38 -17.65
N LEU A 175 9.42 38.55 -17.18
CA LEU A 175 10.52 39.30 -17.77
C LEU A 175 11.81 38.89 -17.07
N VAL A 176 12.73 38.26 -17.78
CA VAL A 176 14.03 37.80 -17.24
C VAL A 176 15.17 38.35 -18.10
N SER A 177 16.17 38.95 -17.45
CA SER A 177 17.36 39.49 -18.08
C SER A 177 18.61 39.10 -17.30
N LYS A 178 19.62 38.56 -17.99
CA LYS A 178 20.91 38.11 -17.40
C LYS A 178 20.74 37.18 -16.18
N GLY A 179 19.76 36.26 -16.24
CA GLY A 179 19.51 35.31 -15.15
C GLY A 179 18.83 35.90 -13.91
N ARG A 180 18.28 37.12 -14.00
CA ARG A 180 17.49 37.76 -12.93
C ARG A 180 16.11 38.15 -13.47
N VAL A 181 15.08 38.00 -12.66
CA VAL A 181 13.74 38.51 -12.98
C VAL A 181 13.72 40.04 -12.89
N THR A 182 13.07 40.70 -13.83
CA THR A 182 12.98 42.16 -13.91
C THR A 182 11.55 42.68 -13.91
N GLY A 183 10.56 41.78 -13.83
CA GLY A 183 9.15 42.12 -13.84
C GLY A 183 8.26 41.07 -14.49
N VAL A 184 7.04 41.47 -14.81
CA VAL A 184 6.03 40.66 -15.50
C VAL A 184 5.41 41.43 -16.65
N GLU A 185 4.97 40.72 -17.68
CA GLU A 185 4.16 41.27 -18.76
C GLU A 185 2.69 40.95 -18.48
N THR A 186 1.86 41.99 -18.56
CA THR A 186 0.43 41.93 -18.30
C THR A 186 -0.35 42.25 -19.56
N HIS A 187 -1.51 41.64 -19.70
CA HIS A 187 -2.44 41.88 -20.79
C HIS A 187 -3.82 42.20 -20.23
N GLN A 188 -4.43 43.24 -20.76
CA GLN A 188 -5.81 43.63 -20.48
C GLN A 188 -6.42 44.20 -21.76
N ASP A 189 -7.53 43.62 -22.19
CA ASP A 189 -8.18 43.91 -23.47
C ASP A 189 -7.24 43.73 -24.68
N ASP A 190 -6.79 44.82 -25.32
CA ASP A 190 -5.81 44.82 -26.42
C ASP A 190 -4.50 45.52 -26.02
N THR A 191 -4.29 45.76 -24.72
CA THR A 191 -3.12 46.47 -24.21
C THR A 191 -2.19 45.53 -23.47
N THR A 192 -0.92 45.56 -23.87
CA THR A 192 0.18 44.86 -23.18
C THR A 192 1.01 45.89 -22.42
N GLU A 193 1.21 45.66 -21.12
CA GLU A 193 2.00 46.53 -20.24
C GLU A 193 3.01 45.71 -19.44
N GLN A 194 4.21 46.26 -19.26
CA GLN A 194 5.27 45.65 -18.44
C GLN A 194 5.30 46.28 -17.05
N ILE A 195 5.18 45.47 -16.01
CA ILE A 195 5.32 45.89 -14.62
C ILE A 195 6.71 45.46 -14.15
N HIS A 196 7.59 46.43 -13.91
CA HIS A 196 8.94 46.16 -13.40
C HIS A 196 8.94 45.83 -11.91
N ALA A 197 9.77 44.86 -11.52
CA ALA A 197 9.93 44.45 -10.13
C ALA A 197 11.34 43.92 -9.86
N ASP A 198 11.86 44.19 -8.66
CA ASP A 198 13.10 43.60 -8.16
C ASP A 198 12.91 42.11 -7.82
N ARG A 199 11.73 41.77 -7.29
CA ARG A 199 11.33 40.40 -6.94
C ARG A 199 9.97 40.06 -7.55
N VAL A 200 9.82 38.82 -8.00
CA VAL A 200 8.54 38.26 -8.47
C VAL A 200 8.23 36.98 -7.71
N ILE A 201 7.02 36.86 -7.17
CA ILE A 201 6.55 35.69 -6.43
C ILE A 201 5.37 35.08 -7.20
N LEU A 202 5.51 33.83 -7.63
CA LEU A 202 4.44 33.11 -8.33
C LEU A 202 3.61 32.32 -7.33
N ALA A 203 2.34 32.70 -7.19
CA ALA A 203 1.31 32.03 -6.40
C ALA A 203 0.15 31.57 -7.32
N THR A 204 0.50 31.11 -8.53
CA THR A 204 -0.44 30.83 -9.64
C THR A 204 -1.06 29.43 -9.61
N GLY A 205 -0.87 28.65 -8.54
CA GLY A 205 -1.50 27.33 -8.39
C GLY A 205 -1.33 26.42 -9.61
N ILE A 206 -2.45 25.95 -10.18
CA ILE A 206 -2.49 25.05 -11.35
C ILE A 206 -1.92 25.66 -12.64
N TRP A 207 -1.73 26.99 -12.70
CA TRP A 207 -1.21 27.69 -13.88
C TRP A 207 0.31 27.92 -13.84
N ALA A 208 0.99 27.47 -12.78
CA ALA A 208 2.42 27.70 -12.59
C ALA A 208 3.26 27.12 -13.73
N GLN A 209 2.93 25.92 -14.20
CA GLN A 209 3.65 25.24 -15.28
C GLN A 209 3.61 26.05 -16.58
N ASP A 210 2.43 26.52 -16.98
CA ASP A 210 2.26 27.23 -18.26
C ASP A 210 3.02 28.56 -18.28
N LEU A 211 3.11 29.25 -17.14
CA LEU A 211 3.85 30.51 -16.99
C LEU A 211 5.37 30.31 -16.94
N CYS A 212 5.83 29.14 -16.50
CA CYS A 212 7.25 28.83 -16.32
C CYS A 212 7.85 27.98 -17.45
N LYS A 213 7.08 27.67 -18.51
CA LYS A 213 7.50 26.79 -19.62
C LYS A 213 8.77 27.21 -20.35
N GLU A 214 9.15 28.48 -20.26
CA GLU A 214 10.35 29.05 -20.92
C GLU A 214 11.62 28.83 -20.09
N PHE A 215 11.52 28.32 -18.85
CA PHE A 215 12.67 28.04 -18.02
C PHE A 215 13.29 26.67 -18.31
N ASN A 216 14.63 26.59 -18.20
CA ASN A 216 15.41 25.38 -18.44
C ASN A 216 15.35 24.36 -17.27
N PHE A 217 14.37 24.46 -16.38
CA PHE A 217 14.17 23.50 -15.30
C PHE A 217 12.67 23.17 -15.16
N PRO A 218 12.33 21.92 -14.80
CA PRO A 218 10.94 21.51 -14.72
C PRO A 218 10.23 22.14 -13.51
N ILE A 219 9.02 22.66 -13.73
CA ILE A 219 8.05 22.97 -12.67
C ILE A 219 6.96 21.89 -12.73
N PRO A 220 7.11 20.77 -12.01
CA PRO A 220 6.26 19.59 -12.19
C PRO A 220 4.93 19.73 -11.43
N VAL A 221 4.23 20.84 -11.66
CA VAL A 221 2.86 21.04 -11.16
C VAL A 221 1.90 20.46 -12.18
N VAL A 222 1.22 19.38 -11.81
CA VAL A 222 0.27 18.66 -12.66
C VAL A 222 -1.16 19.01 -12.22
N PRO A 223 -1.98 19.62 -13.10
CA PRO A 223 -3.40 19.85 -12.81
C PRO A 223 -4.19 18.54 -12.83
N VAL A 224 -4.84 18.16 -11.73
CA VAL A 224 -5.59 16.91 -11.60
C VAL A 224 -7.04 17.21 -11.24
N GLY A 225 -7.96 16.49 -11.89
CA GLY A 225 -9.40 16.57 -11.60
C GLY A 225 -9.79 15.76 -10.36
N HIS A 226 -10.72 16.30 -9.58
CA HIS A 226 -11.16 15.76 -8.30
C HIS A 226 -12.68 15.89 -8.13
N PRO A 227 -13.42 14.79 -7.92
CA PRO A 227 -14.86 14.86 -7.71
C PRO A 227 -15.20 15.34 -6.29
N TYR A 228 -16.03 16.37 -6.24
CA TYR A 228 -16.71 16.78 -5.01
C TYR A 228 -18.20 16.97 -5.27
N MET A 229 -19.03 16.63 -4.29
CA MET A 229 -20.48 16.72 -4.39
C MET A 229 -21.07 17.40 -3.18
N HIS A 230 -21.96 18.37 -3.41
CA HIS A 230 -22.84 18.94 -2.39
C HIS A 230 -24.18 18.22 -2.44
N GLY A 231 -24.72 17.85 -1.28
CA GLY A 231 -26.08 17.31 -1.14
C GLY A 231 -27.15 18.38 -1.36
N GLY A 232 -28.41 17.96 -1.19
CA GLY A 232 -29.57 18.84 -1.21
C GLY A 232 -29.51 19.91 -0.11
N VAL A 233 -30.26 20.99 -0.33
CA VAL A 233 -30.40 22.07 0.66
C VAL A 233 -31.21 21.56 1.85
N ARG A 234 -30.64 21.69 3.04
CA ARG A 234 -31.21 21.29 4.32
C ARG A 234 -31.18 22.47 5.31
N LYS A 235 -31.91 22.33 6.41
CA LYS A 235 -31.79 23.26 7.53
C LYS A 235 -30.48 22.97 8.30
N PRO A 236 -29.66 23.98 8.62
CA PRO A 236 -28.47 23.79 9.43
C PRO A 236 -28.75 23.15 10.78
N ASN A 237 -27.85 22.28 11.21
CA ASN A 237 -27.89 21.66 12.53
C ASN A 237 -27.62 22.72 13.63
N ASN A 238 -28.22 22.53 14.80
CA ASN A 238 -27.96 23.38 15.97
C ASN A 238 -26.56 23.17 16.57
N ARG A 239 -25.90 22.06 16.23
CA ARG A 239 -24.53 21.73 16.67
C ARG A 239 -23.62 21.61 15.45
N SER A 240 -22.39 22.11 15.59
CA SER A 240 -21.33 21.85 14.62
C SER A 240 -20.81 20.41 14.79
N SER A 241 -20.59 19.73 13.67
CA SER A 241 -20.00 18.40 13.62
C SER A 241 -18.54 18.49 13.17
N PRO A 242 -17.64 17.67 13.72
CA PRO A 242 -16.35 17.38 13.08
C PRO A 242 -16.57 16.95 11.63
N PHE A 243 -15.63 17.29 10.75
CA PHE A 243 -15.59 16.63 9.45
C PHE A 243 -15.01 15.21 9.62
N VAL A 244 -15.35 14.33 8.70
CA VAL A 244 -15.02 12.91 8.80
C VAL A 244 -14.19 12.49 7.61
N ARG A 245 -13.13 11.72 7.86
CA ARG A 245 -12.35 11.02 6.85
C ARG A 245 -12.39 9.53 7.09
N TRP A 246 -12.35 8.77 6.01
CA TRP A 246 -12.10 7.32 6.00
C TRP A 246 -10.79 7.09 5.25
N PRO A 247 -9.64 7.14 5.95
CA PRO A 247 -8.32 7.04 5.32
C PRO A 247 -8.17 5.83 4.39
N GLU A 248 -8.57 4.64 4.86
CA GLU A 248 -8.47 3.39 4.09
C GLU A 248 -9.34 3.38 2.82
N ALA A 249 -10.39 4.22 2.78
CA ALA A 249 -11.30 4.33 1.65
C ALA A 249 -11.01 5.54 0.76
N HIS A 250 -10.08 6.42 1.17
CA HIS A 250 -9.78 7.68 0.48
C HIS A 250 -11.01 8.61 0.34
N VAL A 251 -11.92 8.59 1.32
CA VAL A 251 -13.18 9.36 1.33
C VAL A 251 -13.15 10.38 2.44
N TYR A 252 -13.78 11.54 2.21
CA TYR A 252 -14.01 12.53 3.25
C TYR A 252 -15.37 13.22 3.06
N ALA A 253 -15.98 13.60 4.18
CA ALA A 253 -17.27 14.27 4.20
C ALA A 253 -17.31 15.35 5.28
N ARG A 254 -18.14 16.37 5.07
CA ARG A 254 -18.35 17.43 6.05
C ARG A 254 -19.75 18.01 5.99
N ASP A 255 -20.09 18.72 7.05
CA ASP A 255 -21.25 19.60 7.12
C ASP A 255 -20.88 21.01 6.65
N HIS A 256 -21.61 21.56 5.68
CA HIS A 256 -21.50 22.96 5.23
C HIS A 256 -22.53 23.86 5.92
N GLY A 257 -23.34 23.31 6.82
CA GLY A 257 -24.47 23.96 7.44
C GLY A 257 -25.74 23.66 6.65
N ASP A 258 -25.94 24.35 5.53
CA ASP A 258 -27.15 24.20 4.72
C ASP A 258 -27.12 23.03 3.72
N CYS A 259 -26.04 22.27 3.67
CA CYS A 259 -25.92 21.01 2.91
C CYS A 259 -24.78 20.14 3.48
N TYR A 260 -24.76 18.87 3.11
CA TYR A 260 -23.57 18.02 3.31
C TYR A 260 -22.67 18.06 2.08
N GLY A 261 -21.39 17.82 2.26
CA GLY A 261 -20.45 17.71 1.15
C GLY A 261 -19.58 16.47 1.28
N ILE A 262 -19.30 15.81 0.15
CA ILE A 262 -18.49 14.59 0.10
C ILE A 262 -17.53 14.61 -1.08
N GLY A 263 -16.31 14.16 -0.86
CA GLY A 263 -15.30 13.97 -1.89
C GLY A 263 -14.56 12.65 -1.72
N THR A 264 -13.92 12.21 -2.79
CA THR A 264 -13.19 10.94 -2.81
C THR A 264 -11.98 11.02 -3.71
N TYR A 265 -10.88 10.49 -3.23
CA TYR A 265 -9.65 10.26 -3.99
C TYR A 265 -9.55 8.82 -4.50
N ASN A 266 -10.57 7.98 -4.25
CA ASN A 266 -10.63 6.58 -4.69
C ASN A 266 -10.96 6.46 -6.19
N HIS A 267 -10.17 7.11 -7.02
CA HIS A 267 -10.23 7.08 -8.47
C HIS A 267 -8.80 7.20 -9.03
N LYS A 268 -8.61 6.82 -10.28
CA LYS A 268 -7.32 7.04 -10.93
C LYS A 268 -7.07 8.55 -11.06
N PRO A 269 -5.84 9.04 -10.85
CA PRO A 269 -5.55 10.44 -11.08
C PRO A 269 -5.75 10.79 -12.55
N VAL A 270 -6.56 11.81 -12.82
CA VAL A 270 -6.88 12.25 -14.18
C VAL A 270 -6.29 13.64 -14.37
N HIS A 271 -5.23 13.73 -15.18
CA HIS A 271 -4.70 15.01 -15.61
C HIS A 271 -5.80 15.80 -16.32
N ASN A 272 -6.10 16.99 -15.80
CA ASN A 272 -7.22 17.83 -16.26
C ASN A 272 -6.77 19.28 -16.31
N LYS A 273 -6.37 19.74 -17.50
CA LYS A 273 -6.00 21.15 -17.70
C LYS A 273 -7.26 22.03 -17.70
N PRO A 274 -7.22 23.20 -17.04
CA PRO A 274 -8.34 24.14 -17.04
C PRO A 274 -8.58 24.69 -18.46
N THR A 275 -9.80 24.55 -18.99
CA THR A 275 -10.15 24.98 -20.36
C THR A 275 -10.85 26.34 -20.42
N ASN A 276 -11.50 26.78 -19.33
CA ASN A 276 -12.39 27.95 -19.33
C ASN A 276 -11.89 29.07 -18.40
N GLY A 277 -10.57 29.13 -18.15
CA GLY A 277 -9.96 30.11 -17.24
C GLY A 277 -10.28 29.91 -15.74
N THR A 278 -11.09 28.90 -15.41
CA THR A 278 -11.45 28.48 -14.05
C THR A 278 -10.85 27.12 -13.70
N ALA A 279 -10.67 26.88 -12.41
CA ALA A 279 -10.25 25.60 -11.86
C ALA A 279 -11.42 24.61 -11.68
N ILE A 280 -12.58 24.85 -12.30
CA ILE A 280 -13.65 23.85 -12.41
C ILE A 280 -13.57 23.21 -13.81
N GLY A 281 -13.28 21.91 -13.83
CA GLY A 281 -13.18 21.13 -15.05
C GLY A 281 -14.53 20.60 -15.53
N ASN A 282 -14.55 20.11 -16.77
CA ASN A 282 -15.66 19.31 -17.27
C ASN A 282 -15.81 18.03 -16.43
N TRP A 283 -17.05 17.57 -16.24
CA TRP A 283 -17.31 16.32 -15.51
C TRP A 283 -16.62 15.13 -16.18
N ILE A 284 -16.01 14.27 -15.38
CA ILE A 284 -15.35 13.03 -15.83
C ILE A 284 -16.27 11.86 -15.45
N PRO A 285 -16.79 11.07 -16.41
CA PRO A 285 -17.72 9.97 -16.12
C PRO A 285 -17.17 8.93 -15.13
N ASP A 286 -15.86 8.68 -15.13
CA ASP A 286 -15.20 7.74 -14.21
C ASP A 286 -15.30 8.15 -12.72
N PHE A 287 -15.79 9.37 -12.42
CA PHE A 287 -16.04 9.83 -11.05
C PHE A 287 -17.36 9.35 -10.45
N ASP A 288 -18.29 8.86 -11.27
CA ASP A 288 -19.64 8.49 -10.81
C ASP A 288 -19.61 7.33 -9.80
N ASP A 289 -18.86 6.25 -10.10
CA ASP A 289 -18.78 5.08 -9.22
C ASP A 289 -17.96 5.31 -7.94
N PRO A 290 -16.81 6.00 -7.97
CA PRO A 290 -16.13 6.48 -6.77
C PRO A 290 -17.03 7.31 -5.86
N LEU A 291 -17.81 8.26 -6.39
CA LEU A 291 -18.71 9.07 -5.58
C LEU A 291 -19.85 8.25 -4.98
N LYS A 292 -20.45 7.32 -5.75
CA LYS A 292 -21.46 6.40 -5.19
C LYS A 292 -20.89 5.57 -4.05
N THR A 293 -19.66 5.09 -4.21
CA THR A 293 -18.94 4.34 -3.18
C THR A 293 -18.69 5.21 -1.95
N ALA A 294 -18.25 6.46 -2.15
CA ALA A 294 -18.05 7.43 -1.07
C ALA A 294 -19.35 7.68 -0.29
N ILE A 295 -20.47 7.93 -0.98
CA ILE A 295 -21.78 8.16 -0.36
C ILE A 295 -22.21 6.94 0.48
N SER A 296 -21.80 5.72 0.10
CA SER A 296 -22.10 4.52 0.86
C SER A 296 -21.46 4.47 2.25
N PHE A 297 -20.46 5.32 2.56
CA PHE A 297 -19.88 5.44 3.90
C PHE A 297 -20.75 6.23 4.87
N LEU A 298 -21.63 7.09 4.36
CA LEU A 298 -22.52 7.90 5.18
C LEU A 298 -23.72 7.11 5.71
N PRO A 299 -24.28 7.49 6.87
CA PRO A 299 -25.60 7.03 7.29
C PRO A 299 -26.64 7.17 6.17
N GLU A 300 -27.56 6.21 6.08
CA GLU A 300 -28.51 6.14 4.95
C GLU A 300 -29.31 7.43 4.79
N ALA A 301 -29.78 8.02 5.90
CA ALA A 301 -30.52 9.29 5.90
C ALA A 301 -29.74 10.42 5.24
N THR A 302 -28.46 10.58 5.60
CA THR A 302 -27.54 11.56 5.00
C THR A 302 -27.22 11.22 3.56
N GLY A 303 -27.03 9.94 3.23
CA GLY A 303 -26.79 9.50 1.86
C GLY A 303 -27.93 9.85 0.89
N GLN A 304 -29.18 9.88 1.36
CA GLN A 304 -30.33 10.30 0.53
C GLN A 304 -30.25 11.76 0.09
N GLU A 305 -29.65 12.65 0.90
CA GLU A 305 -29.49 14.07 0.56
C GLU A 305 -28.68 14.28 -0.73
N PHE A 306 -27.79 13.33 -1.07
CA PHE A 306 -26.98 13.42 -2.27
C PHE A 306 -27.74 13.04 -3.56
N LYS A 307 -28.94 12.47 -3.48
CA LYS A 307 -29.74 12.17 -4.69
C LYS A 307 -30.17 13.42 -5.46
N SER A 308 -30.39 14.53 -4.76
CA SER A 308 -30.72 15.84 -5.33
C SER A 308 -29.50 16.79 -5.38
N GLY A 309 -28.33 16.26 -5.03
CA GLY A 309 -27.09 17.02 -4.92
C GLY A 309 -26.49 17.43 -6.27
N LYS A 310 -25.47 18.28 -6.21
CA LYS A 310 -24.72 18.78 -7.37
C LYS A 310 -23.25 18.40 -7.23
N SER A 311 -22.74 17.67 -8.21
CA SER A 311 -21.32 17.33 -8.31
C SER A 311 -20.58 18.32 -9.21
N PHE A 312 -19.28 18.46 -8.96
CA PHE A 312 -18.36 19.19 -9.85
C PHE A 312 -16.97 18.55 -9.82
N ASN A 313 -16.22 18.76 -10.90
CA ASN A 313 -14.82 18.37 -11.01
C ASN A 313 -13.93 19.56 -10.62
N GLY A 314 -13.39 19.55 -9.41
CA GLY A 314 -12.42 20.54 -8.95
C GLY A 314 -11.03 20.20 -9.47
N ILE A 315 -10.36 21.17 -10.09
CA ILE A 315 -8.98 21.03 -10.56
C ILE A 315 -8.05 21.61 -9.49
N PHE A 316 -7.06 20.82 -9.08
CA PHE A 316 -6.03 21.23 -8.14
C PHE A 316 -4.65 20.76 -8.61
N SER A 317 -3.61 21.22 -7.92
CA SER A 317 -2.21 20.93 -8.25
C SER A 317 -1.72 19.69 -7.53
N MET A 318 -1.05 18.80 -8.27
CA MET A 318 -0.20 17.74 -7.72
C MET A 318 1.26 17.96 -8.10
N THR A 319 2.16 17.43 -7.29
CA THR A 319 3.60 17.36 -7.56
C THR A 319 4.07 15.90 -7.42
N PRO A 320 5.23 15.52 -7.99
CA PRO A 320 5.70 14.13 -7.98
C PRO A 320 5.84 13.52 -6.59
N ASP A 321 6.12 14.35 -5.58
CA ASP A 321 6.30 13.97 -4.19
C ASP A 321 5.18 14.47 -3.28
N ASN A 322 4.09 15.01 -3.83
CA ASN A 322 2.98 15.66 -3.11
C ASN A 322 3.38 16.84 -2.18
N MET A 323 4.63 17.33 -2.26
CA MET A 323 5.09 18.50 -1.49
C MET A 323 4.92 19.79 -2.31
N PRO A 324 4.59 20.93 -1.68
CA PRO A 324 4.55 22.22 -2.37
C PRO A 324 5.90 22.62 -2.98
N LEU A 325 5.86 23.54 -3.95
CA LEU A 325 7.05 24.24 -4.44
C LEU A 325 7.03 25.65 -3.83
N ALA A 326 7.79 25.85 -2.75
CA ALA A 326 7.84 27.11 -2.03
C ALA A 326 9.28 27.51 -1.71
N GLY A 327 9.73 28.66 -2.22
CA GLY A 327 11.06 29.17 -1.95
C GLY A 327 11.66 29.99 -3.08
N LYS A 328 12.96 30.28 -2.97
CA LYS A 328 13.73 30.96 -4.01
C LYS A 328 14.01 30.03 -5.18
N VAL A 329 13.88 30.53 -6.40
CA VAL A 329 14.39 29.87 -7.61
C VAL A 329 15.88 30.21 -7.75
N THR A 330 16.77 29.24 -7.57
CA THR A 330 18.21 29.51 -7.53
C THR A 330 18.79 29.83 -8.90
N SER A 331 18.19 29.34 -9.99
CA SER A 331 18.60 29.62 -11.36
C SER A 331 18.15 30.99 -11.89
N VAL A 332 17.18 31.65 -11.26
CA VAL A 332 16.66 32.96 -11.65
C VAL A 332 16.60 33.88 -10.44
N ASP A 333 17.58 34.76 -10.29
CA ASP A 333 17.63 35.64 -9.12
C ASP A 333 16.41 36.57 -9.06
N GLY A 334 15.88 36.73 -7.85
CA GLY A 334 14.66 37.51 -7.59
C GLY A 334 13.34 36.78 -7.86
N LEU A 335 13.35 35.58 -8.44
CA LEU A 335 12.15 34.77 -8.63
C LEU A 335 11.89 33.85 -7.44
N TYR A 336 10.63 33.78 -7.01
CA TYR A 336 10.16 32.90 -5.95
C TYR A 336 8.90 32.16 -6.40
N LEU A 337 8.73 30.95 -5.88
CA LEU A 337 7.54 30.12 -6.09
C LEU A 337 6.83 29.90 -4.76
N ALA A 338 5.51 29.81 -4.81
CA ALA A 338 4.62 29.37 -3.74
C ALA A 338 3.40 28.70 -4.38
N VAL A 339 3.61 27.53 -4.99
CA VAL A 339 2.63 26.83 -5.83
C VAL A 339 2.43 25.38 -5.36
N ALA A 340 1.35 24.74 -5.82
CA ALA A 340 0.90 23.44 -5.31
C ALA A 340 0.70 23.41 -3.78
N VAL A 341 0.06 24.45 -3.25
CA VAL A 341 -0.19 24.62 -1.81
C VAL A 341 -1.68 24.40 -1.52
N TRP A 342 -1.98 23.45 -0.63
CA TRP A 342 -3.33 23.23 -0.11
C TRP A 342 -3.81 24.40 0.76
N VAL A 343 -5.14 24.58 0.88
CA VAL A 343 -5.74 25.55 1.82
C VAL A 343 -5.24 25.34 3.25
N THR A 344 -5.05 24.07 3.64
CA THR A 344 -4.46 23.62 4.91
C THR A 344 -3.09 24.22 5.20
N HIS A 345 -2.28 24.51 4.18
CA HIS A 345 -0.89 24.95 4.35
C HIS A 345 -0.66 26.40 3.92
N ALA A 346 -1.69 27.13 3.46
CA ALA A 346 -1.48 28.38 2.72
C ALA A 346 -0.85 29.51 3.56
N ALA A 347 -1.34 29.76 4.79
CA ALA A 347 -0.77 30.82 5.62
C ALA A 347 0.61 30.44 6.19
N GLY A 348 0.83 29.17 6.53
CA GLY A 348 2.14 28.64 6.92
C GLY A 348 3.17 28.82 5.81
N THR A 349 2.83 28.44 4.58
CA THR A 349 3.70 28.64 3.41
C THR A 349 3.94 30.13 3.15
N ALA A 350 2.93 30.99 3.31
CA ALA A 350 3.10 32.43 3.14
C ALA A 350 4.06 33.04 4.19
N LYS A 351 3.99 32.58 5.45
CA LYS A 351 4.95 32.95 6.50
C LYS A 351 6.36 32.43 6.19
N PHE A 352 6.48 31.22 5.67
CA PHE A 352 7.76 30.65 5.23
C PHE A 352 8.40 31.49 4.12
N ILE A 353 7.65 31.84 3.08
CA ILE A 353 8.11 32.74 1.99
C ILE A 353 8.50 34.11 2.52
N THR A 354 7.71 34.66 3.44
CA THR A 354 7.99 35.96 4.07
C THR A 354 9.30 35.93 4.87
N LYS A 355 9.58 34.85 5.60
CA LYS A 355 10.85 34.65 6.31
C LYS A 355 12.02 34.59 5.32
N ILE A 356 11.90 33.82 4.23
CA ILE A 356 12.95 33.73 3.20
C ILE A 356 13.23 35.11 2.58
N LEU A 357 12.20 35.86 2.21
CA LEU A 357 12.34 37.20 1.61
C LEU A 357 12.95 38.23 2.56
N ASN A 358 12.73 38.07 3.87
CA ASN A 358 13.35 38.90 4.91
C ASN A 358 14.73 38.38 5.35
N GLU A 359 15.27 37.36 4.67
CA GLU A 359 16.55 36.72 5.00
C GLU A 359 16.60 36.18 6.45
N HIS A 360 15.44 35.83 7.00
CA HIS A 360 15.36 35.17 8.30
C HIS A 360 15.75 33.69 8.18
N GLU A 361 16.29 33.15 9.27
CA GLU A 361 16.60 31.73 9.38
C GLU A 361 15.31 30.89 9.36
N VAL A 362 15.33 29.81 8.58
CA VAL A 362 14.29 28.78 8.54
C VAL A 362 15.00 27.43 8.58
N ASP A 363 14.33 26.41 9.10
CA ASP A 363 14.93 25.08 9.27
C ASP A 363 15.30 24.46 7.91
N GLN A 364 16.37 23.67 7.93
CA GLN A 364 16.92 23.11 6.70
C GLN A 364 16.00 22.06 6.08
N ASP A 365 15.31 21.26 6.88
CA ASP A 365 14.40 20.22 6.39
C ASP A 365 13.23 20.82 5.62
N SER A 366 12.62 21.90 6.11
CA SER A 366 11.59 22.65 5.40
C SER A 366 12.12 23.33 4.14
N ARG A 367 13.36 23.84 4.17
CA ARG A 367 14.00 24.39 2.95
C ARG A 367 14.14 23.32 1.87
N ASP A 368 14.73 22.19 2.21
CA ASP A 368 15.04 21.12 1.26
C ASP A 368 13.75 20.48 0.73
N ALA A 369 12.75 20.28 1.61
CA ALA A 369 11.48 19.68 1.23
C ALA A 369 10.62 20.58 0.32
N LEU A 370 10.71 21.90 0.50
CA LEU A 370 9.90 22.87 -0.26
C LEU A 370 10.65 23.49 -1.45
N GLU A 371 11.97 23.26 -1.56
CA GLU A 371 12.82 23.89 -2.58
C GLU A 371 12.22 23.74 -3.99
N PRO A 372 11.98 24.84 -4.73
CA PRO A 372 11.33 24.75 -6.03
C PRO A 372 12.14 24.01 -7.11
N GLU A 373 13.46 23.98 -7.00
CA GLU A 373 14.37 23.33 -7.96
C GLU A 373 14.81 21.92 -7.52
N ARG A 374 14.19 21.31 -6.50
CA ARG A 374 14.58 19.97 -6.02
C ARG A 374 14.46 18.83 -7.07
N PHE A 375 13.74 19.08 -8.17
CA PHE A 375 13.58 18.17 -9.30
C PHE A 375 14.51 18.48 -10.48
N ARG A 376 15.45 19.41 -10.32
CA ARG A 376 16.36 19.82 -11.38
C ARG A 376 17.18 18.62 -11.88
N GLY A 377 17.28 18.51 -13.20
CA GLY A 377 18.01 17.41 -13.87
C GLY A 377 17.16 16.16 -14.16
N GLN A 378 15.88 16.15 -13.78
CA GLN A 378 14.93 15.09 -14.14
C GLN A 378 14.10 15.49 -15.36
N GLU A 379 13.70 14.52 -16.18
CA GLU A 379 12.88 14.75 -17.36
C GLU A 379 11.44 15.12 -16.98
N PHE A 380 10.89 16.15 -17.63
CA PHE A 380 9.55 16.65 -17.28
C PHE A 380 8.45 15.60 -17.51
N SER A 381 8.58 14.79 -18.56
CA SER A 381 7.64 13.70 -18.87
C SER A 381 7.58 12.66 -17.74
N GLU A 382 8.72 12.29 -17.17
CA GLU A 382 8.82 11.36 -16.06
C GLU A 382 8.22 11.96 -14.78
N LEU A 383 8.50 13.24 -14.51
CA LEU A 383 7.92 13.95 -13.37
C LEU A 383 6.39 14.09 -13.51
N GLN A 384 5.89 14.37 -14.71
CA GLN A 384 4.46 14.45 -14.97
C GLN A 384 3.79 13.09 -14.77
N GLU A 385 4.39 12.01 -15.27
CA GLU A 385 3.89 10.66 -15.05
C GLU A 385 3.95 10.28 -13.56
N SER A 386 5.03 10.65 -12.85
CA SER A 386 5.14 10.46 -11.41
C SER A 386 4.09 11.25 -10.63
N GLY A 387 3.79 12.49 -11.03
CA GLY A 387 2.73 13.29 -10.41
C GLY A 387 1.33 12.71 -10.64
N ILE A 388 1.09 12.09 -11.80
CA ILE A 388 -0.16 11.36 -12.10
C ILE A 388 -0.19 9.99 -11.39
N LYS A 389 0.95 9.41 -11.03
CA LYS A 389 1.02 8.14 -10.29
C LYS A 389 1.14 8.33 -8.77
N ALA A 390 1.42 9.54 -8.33
CA ALA A 390 1.49 9.87 -6.91
C ALA A 390 0.15 9.54 -6.24
N PRO A 391 0.14 8.94 -5.05
CA PRO A 391 -1.09 8.61 -4.36
C PRO A 391 -1.96 9.85 -4.19
N LEU A 392 -3.25 9.76 -4.56
CA LEU A 392 -4.22 10.81 -4.30
C LEU A 392 -4.66 10.71 -2.83
N GLY A 393 -4.26 11.69 -2.02
CA GLY A 393 -4.70 11.87 -0.64
C GLY A 393 -3.55 12.20 0.32
N ASP A 394 -3.90 12.87 1.42
CA ASP A 394 -2.99 13.35 2.48
C ASP A 394 -2.20 12.23 3.21
N LEU A 395 -2.36 10.96 2.83
CA LEU A 395 -1.94 9.79 3.63
C LEU A 395 -0.84 8.93 3.02
N GLU A 396 -0.40 9.19 1.80
CA GLU A 396 0.77 8.47 1.25
C GLU A 396 1.71 9.46 0.57
N LEU A 397 2.64 9.99 1.35
CA LEU A 397 3.91 10.45 0.81
C LEU A 397 4.80 9.23 0.50
N PRO A 398 5.69 9.32 -0.51
CA PRO A 398 6.72 8.31 -0.67
C PRO A 398 7.52 8.20 0.63
N ARG A 399 7.86 6.96 1.02
CA ARG A 399 8.58 6.63 2.26
C ARG A 399 9.80 7.57 2.45
N PRO A 400 10.11 7.99 3.69
CA PRO A 400 11.23 8.91 3.95
C PRO A 400 12.53 8.38 3.34
N ARG A 401 13.37 9.31 2.85
CA ARG A 401 14.70 9.01 2.29
C ARG A 401 15.55 8.24 3.31
N GLU A 402 16.47 7.42 2.78
CA GLU A 402 17.35 6.41 3.43
C GLU A 402 18.12 6.81 4.72
N ARG A 403 17.96 8.01 5.29
CA ARG A 403 18.72 8.47 6.46
C ARG A 403 18.04 8.27 7.82
N ASP A 404 16.74 7.96 7.87
CA ASP A 404 15.99 7.79 9.13
C ASP A 404 15.73 6.33 9.57
N SER A 405 16.29 5.32 8.90
CA SER A 405 16.03 3.89 9.17
C SER A 405 16.99 3.22 10.15
N MET A 406 17.73 3.98 10.96
CA MET A 406 18.69 3.43 11.94
C MET A 406 17.99 3.04 13.25
N VAL A 407 18.26 1.83 13.74
CA VAL A 407 17.71 1.34 15.02
C VAL A 407 18.63 1.75 16.16
N ARG A 408 18.12 2.59 17.07
CA ARG A 408 18.83 3.07 18.27
C ARG A 408 18.36 2.35 19.53
N ASN A 409 19.24 2.22 20.52
CA ASN A 409 18.88 1.68 21.83
C ASN A 409 18.02 2.71 22.59
N ASP A 410 16.91 2.26 23.19
CA ASP A 410 16.11 3.08 24.09
C ASP A 410 16.92 3.39 25.37
N PRO A 411 17.18 4.67 25.70
CA PRO A 411 17.90 5.02 26.92
C PRO A 411 17.24 4.49 28.22
N ALA A 412 15.92 4.26 28.20
CA ALA A 412 15.18 3.71 29.35
C ALA A 412 15.26 2.19 29.44
N SER A 413 15.52 1.49 28.34
CA SER A 413 15.61 0.02 28.28
C SER A 413 16.63 -0.43 27.22
N PRO A 414 17.93 -0.18 27.42
CA PRO A 414 18.94 -0.34 26.39
C PRO A 414 19.35 -1.80 26.14
N VAL A 415 18.87 -2.74 26.97
CA VAL A 415 19.31 -4.14 26.97
C VAL A 415 18.24 -5.04 26.33
N GLN A 416 18.69 -6.04 25.55
CA GLN A 416 17.90 -7.10 24.91
C GLN A 416 16.77 -6.54 24.03
N ARG A 417 17.05 -5.53 23.19
CA ARG A 417 16.02 -4.94 22.31
C ARG A 417 15.41 -5.99 21.38
N LYS A 418 14.08 -6.05 21.30
CA LYS A 418 13.38 -7.06 20.47
C LYS A 418 13.62 -6.87 18.97
N THR A 419 13.65 -5.62 18.50
CA THR A 419 13.92 -5.29 17.10
C THR A 419 15.39 -5.01 16.89
N LEU A 420 16.06 -5.84 16.08
CA LEU A 420 17.49 -5.72 15.81
C LEU A 420 17.75 -4.83 14.61
N ILE A 421 17.02 -5.07 13.52
CA ILE A 421 17.06 -4.35 12.24
C ILE A 421 15.63 -4.23 11.71
N ASP A 422 15.25 -3.06 11.21
CA ASP A 422 14.00 -2.84 10.48
C ASP A 422 14.27 -1.89 9.30
N ARG A 423 14.69 -2.46 8.16
CA ARG A 423 15.15 -1.71 6.99
C ARG A 423 14.16 -1.86 5.84
N HIS A 424 13.63 -0.72 5.41
CA HIS A 424 12.74 -0.63 4.27
C HIS A 424 13.46 0.02 3.08
N HIS A 425 13.93 -0.79 2.13
CA HIS A 425 14.51 -0.29 0.88
C HIS A 425 13.46 -0.18 -0.22
N SER A 426 13.75 0.64 -1.24
CA SER A 426 12.88 0.87 -2.41
C SER A 426 12.56 -0.39 -3.24
N SER A 427 13.25 -1.51 -2.98
CA SER A 427 13.06 -2.80 -3.66
C SER A 427 12.84 -3.99 -2.74
N CYS A 428 13.18 -3.90 -1.45
CA CYS A 428 13.07 -5.01 -0.50
C CYS A 428 12.95 -4.51 0.94
N ASP A 429 12.18 -5.22 1.74
CA ASP A 429 12.12 -5.06 3.19
C ASP A 429 12.96 -6.16 3.86
N VAL A 430 13.80 -5.76 4.80
CA VAL A 430 14.67 -6.65 5.59
C VAL A 430 14.42 -6.39 7.07
N GLN A 431 14.00 -7.42 7.78
CA GLN A 431 13.67 -7.35 9.19
C GLN A 431 14.48 -8.37 9.99
N ALA A 432 14.88 -8.02 11.21
CA ALA A 432 15.53 -8.94 12.13
C ALA A 432 15.03 -8.70 13.56
N HIS A 433 14.59 -9.75 14.23
CA HIS A 433 14.07 -9.69 15.60
C HIS A 433 14.69 -10.77 16.50
N LEU A 434 14.87 -10.43 17.77
CA LEU A 434 15.13 -11.42 18.83
C LEU A 434 13.82 -12.14 19.15
N VAL A 435 13.79 -13.44 18.89
CA VAL A 435 12.69 -14.34 19.25
C VAL A 435 12.85 -14.81 20.70
N GLY A 436 14.10 -15.05 21.11
CA GLY A 436 14.37 -15.30 22.50
C GLY A 436 15.82 -15.22 22.92
N VAL A 437 15.98 -14.94 24.21
CA VAL A 437 17.27 -14.82 24.91
C VAL A 437 17.15 -15.58 26.21
N VAL A 438 18.04 -16.55 26.41
CA VAL A 438 18.05 -17.37 27.62
C VAL A 438 19.45 -17.36 28.20
N HIS A 439 19.60 -16.75 29.38
CA HIS A 439 20.84 -16.78 30.15
C HIS A 439 20.79 -17.93 31.15
N GLY A 440 21.78 -18.82 31.11
CA GLY A 440 21.80 -20.01 31.95
C GLY A 440 23.21 -20.57 32.09
N TRP A 441 23.30 -21.88 32.19
CA TRP A 441 24.54 -22.61 32.41
C TRP A 441 24.71 -23.68 31.33
N MET A 442 25.90 -23.78 30.75
CA MET A 442 26.28 -24.86 29.83
C MET A 442 26.23 -26.21 30.55
N THR A 443 26.78 -26.22 31.77
CA THR A 443 26.78 -27.32 32.73
C THR A 443 26.33 -26.76 34.08
N PRO A 444 25.50 -27.48 34.87
CA PRO A 444 24.86 -26.92 36.05
C PRO A 444 25.85 -26.18 36.98
N ASN A 445 25.60 -24.90 37.23
CA ASN A 445 26.36 -24.02 38.14
C ASN A 445 27.88 -23.94 37.94
N THR A 446 28.41 -24.32 36.76
CA THR A 446 29.87 -24.36 36.54
C THR A 446 30.31 -23.45 35.40
N GLU A 447 29.65 -23.51 34.25
CA GLU A 447 30.02 -22.70 33.08
C GLU A 447 28.83 -21.85 32.60
N PRO A 448 28.85 -20.51 32.76
CA PRO A 448 27.76 -19.65 32.30
C PRO A 448 27.60 -19.68 30.76
N ALA A 449 26.37 -19.66 30.28
CA ALA A 449 26.05 -19.68 28.85
C ALA A 449 24.86 -18.78 28.51
N THR A 450 24.70 -18.48 27.23
CA THR A 450 23.55 -17.77 26.66
C THR A 450 23.09 -18.46 25.38
N LEU A 451 21.80 -18.73 25.26
CA LEU A 451 21.16 -19.15 24.01
C LEU A 451 20.44 -17.93 23.40
N LEU A 452 20.75 -17.64 22.13
CA LEU A 452 20.11 -16.61 21.33
C LEU A 452 19.32 -17.26 20.20
N VAL A 453 18.06 -16.86 20.04
CA VAL A 453 17.21 -17.26 18.91
C VAL A 453 16.75 -16.01 18.19
N MET A 454 17.10 -15.91 16.90
CA MET A 454 16.84 -14.74 16.07
C MET A 454 16.07 -15.14 14.82
N GLU A 455 15.23 -14.23 14.34
CA GLU A 455 14.47 -14.42 13.12
C GLU A 455 14.71 -13.28 12.15
N PHE A 456 14.94 -13.64 10.90
CA PHE A 456 15.24 -12.77 9.78
C PHE A 456 14.13 -12.87 8.74
N GLY A 457 13.57 -11.72 8.36
CA GLY A 457 12.55 -11.58 7.33
C GLY A 457 13.13 -10.95 6.07
N PHE A 458 12.86 -11.54 4.91
CA PHE A 458 13.26 -11.02 3.60
C PHE A 458 12.04 -10.93 2.69
N LEU A 459 11.59 -9.71 2.40
CA LEU A 459 10.40 -9.48 1.56
C LEU A 459 10.79 -8.64 0.34
N SER A 460 10.57 -9.17 -0.86
CA SER A 460 10.71 -8.39 -2.09
C SER A 460 9.44 -7.58 -2.35
N LEU A 461 9.57 -6.27 -2.58
CA LEU A 461 8.45 -5.37 -2.81
C LEU A 461 8.14 -5.15 -4.30
N LYS A 462 8.98 -5.66 -5.21
CA LYS A 462 8.82 -5.53 -6.67
C LYS A 462 9.02 -6.89 -7.35
N LEU A 463 8.00 -7.36 -8.08
CA LEU A 463 7.99 -8.66 -8.77
C LEU A 463 9.18 -8.92 -9.72
N SER A 464 9.82 -7.88 -10.26
CA SER A 464 10.98 -8.00 -11.16
C SER A 464 12.34 -8.17 -10.45
N ARG A 465 12.37 -8.06 -9.11
CA ARG A 465 13.61 -8.02 -8.31
C ARG A 465 13.50 -8.93 -7.08
N ARG A 466 13.58 -10.24 -7.30
CA ARG A 466 13.78 -11.23 -6.22
C ARG A 466 15.16 -11.05 -5.58
N ILE A 467 15.27 -11.29 -4.28
CA ILE A 467 16.56 -11.29 -3.57
C ILE A 467 17.29 -12.59 -3.91
N LYS A 468 18.41 -12.50 -4.63
CA LYS A 468 19.16 -13.67 -5.12
C LYS A 468 20.07 -14.27 -4.05
N GLY A 469 20.50 -13.44 -3.11
CA GLY A 469 21.28 -13.86 -1.96
C GLY A 469 21.20 -12.87 -0.81
N ALA A 470 21.48 -13.37 0.39
CA ALA A 470 21.57 -12.56 1.60
C ALA A 470 22.76 -13.04 2.43
N LYS A 471 23.48 -12.12 3.05
CA LYS A 471 24.59 -12.41 3.96
C LYS A 471 24.34 -11.72 5.30
N ILE A 472 24.23 -12.51 6.35
CA ILE A 472 24.02 -12.07 7.72
C ILE A 472 25.33 -12.29 8.47
N SER A 473 25.85 -11.25 9.13
CA SER A 473 27.07 -11.32 9.94
C SER A 473 26.80 -10.77 11.33
N LEU A 474 27.22 -11.49 12.37
CA LEU A 474 27.22 -11.00 13.75
C LEU A 474 28.60 -11.13 14.37
N SER A 475 28.99 -10.14 15.18
CA SER A 475 30.22 -10.17 15.98
C SER A 475 29.90 -9.82 17.43
N PHE A 476 30.46 -10.58 18.39
CA PHE A 476 30.21 -10.39 19.81
C PHE A 476 31.40 -9.72 20.49
N ALA A 477 31.13 -8.76 21.36
CA ALA A 477 32.14 -8.05 22.12
C ALA A 477 31.76 -7.89 23.61
N GLU A 478 32.73 -7.83 24.51
CA GLU A 478 32.50 -7.50 25.93
C GLU A 478 32.96 -6.05 26.16
N GLN A 479 32.27 -5.27 27.01
CA GLN A 479 32.48 -3.82 27.13
C GLN A 479 33.88 -3.39 27.63
N ARG A 480 34.79 -4.33 27.97
CA ARG A 480 36.13 -4.05 28.53
C ARG A 480 37.27 -4.92 27.95
N ARG A 481 37.58 -4.80 26.65
CA ARG A 481 38.87 -5.24 26.00
C ARG A 481 39.49 -6.56 26.54
N THR A 482 38.68 -7.61 26.69
CA THR A 482 39.08 -8.99 27.06
C THR A 482 38.37 -10.01 26.16
N PRO A 483 38.83 -11.28 26.10
CA PRO A 483 38.33 -12.26 25.13
C PRO A 483 36.80 -12.47 25.28
N HIS A 484 36.12 -12.30 24.15
CA HIS A 484 34.67 -12.29 23.91
C HIS A 484 33.95 -13.56 24.38
N PRO A 485 32.61 -13.55 24.53
CA PRO A 485 31.86 -14.80 24.67
C PRO A 485 32.16 -15.72 23.48
N GLU A 486 32.46 -16.99 23.77
CA GLU A 486 32.85 -17.98 22.78
C GLU A 486 31.61 -18.60 22.14
N ILE A 487 31.55 -18.62 20.81
CA ILE A 487 30.50 -19.32 20.08
C ILE A 487 30.78 -20.82 20.15
N ILE A 488 29.89 -21.57 20.79
CA ILE A 488 30.00 -23.02 20.96
C ILE A 488 29.26 -23.77 19.87
N GLY A 489 28.20 -23.18 19.33
CA GLY A 489 27.43 -23.78 18.25
C GLY A 489 26.45 -22.79 17.64
N ILE A 490 26.12 -23.06 16.38
CA ILE A 490 25.15 -22.29 15.60
C ILE A 490 24.19 -23.24 14.89
N ALA A 491 22.98 -22.78 14.57
CA ALA A 491 22.06 -23.50 13.72
C ALA A 491 21.46 -22.58 12.66
N PRO A 492 21.54 -22.92 11.36
CA PRO A 492 22.24 -24.08 10.80
C PRO A 492 23.76 -23.83 10.76
N GLU A 493 24.54 -24.90 10.96
CA GLU A 493 26.00 -24.91 10.74
C GLU A 493 26.34 -25.68 9.47
N GLY A 494 27.32 -25.19 8.70
CA GLY A 494 27.74 -25.80 7.45
C GLY A 494 26.78 -25.53 6.29
N LYS A 495 26.89 -26.34 5.23
CA LYS A 495 26.12 -26.17 3.99
C LYS A 495 24.80 -26.94 4.04
N PHE A 496 23.70 -26.22 4.09
CA PHE A 496 22.35 -26.75 3.98
C PHE A 496 21.80 -26.50 2.57
N GLN A 497 21.39 -27.55 1.87
CA GLN A 497 20.82 -27.46 0.52
C GLN A 497 19.35 -27.86 0.51
N PHE A 498 18.57 -27.13 -0.26
CA PHE A 498 17.12 -27.31 -0.33
C PHE A 498 16.61 -26.94 -1.74
N TYR A 499 15.48 -27.51 -2.15
CA TYR A 499 14.93 -27.44 -3.52
C TYR A 499 15.91 -27.80 -4.64
N PRO A 500 16.32 -29.08 -4.75
CA PRO A 500 17.10 -29.52 -5.89
C PRO A 500 16.25 -29.50 -7.18
N SER A 501 16.82 -29.00 -8.27
CA SER A 501 16.29 -29.12 -9.64
C SER A 501 17.34 -29.78 -10.53
N THR A 502 16.91 -30.54 -11.54
CA THR A 502 17.81 -31.14 -12.54
C THR A 502 17.47 -30.55 -13.89
N THR A 503 18.46 -29.99 -14.57
CA THR A 503 18.32 -29.45 -15.92
C THR A 503 19.11 -30.33 -16.88
N THR A 504 18.43 -30.81 -17.92
CA THR A 504 19.01 -31.64 -18.96
C THR A 504 19.28 -30.75 -20.17
N GLU A 505 20.54 -30.48 -20.47
CA GLU A 505 20.93 -29.72 -21.66
C GLU A 505 21.33 -30.67 -22.80
N GLU A 506 20.71 -30.49 -23.97
CA GLU A 506 21.10 -31.16 -25.20
C GLU A 506 22.00 -30.22 -26.02
N ARG A 507 23.29 -30.53 -26.09
CA ARG A 507 24.28 -29.71 -26.79
C ARG A 507 24.52 -30.30 -28.18
N ILE A 508 24.19 -29.54 -29.22
CA ILE A 508 24.55 -29.85 -30.61
C ILE A 508 25.95 -29.28 -30.88
N SER A 509 26.91 -30.14 -31.23
CA SER A 509 28.23 -29.72 -31.72
C SER A 509 28.35 -30.02 -33.22
N GLY A 510 28.58 -28.99 -34.03
CA GLY A 510 28.88 -29.09 -35.46
C GLY A 510 30.17 -28.32 -35.80
N TYR A 511 30.97 -28.86 -36.72
CA TYR A 511 32.25 -28.29 -37.16
C TYR A 511 32.14 -27.91 -38.65
N ASP A 512 32.37 -26.64 -38.98
CA ASP A 512 32.24 -26.13 -40.34
C ASP A 512 33.64 -25.85 -40.91
N SER A 513 34.12 -26.69 -41.84
CA SER A 513 35.41 -26.51 -42.51
C SER A 513 35.18 -25.96 -43.92
N SER A 514 35.48 -24.68 -44.14
CA SER A 514 35.55 -24.10 -45.48
C SER A 514 36.99 -24.11 -45.98
N LEU A 515 37.24 -24.89 -47.03
CA LEU A 515 38.52 -24.89 -47.77
C LEU A 515 38.31 -24.12 -49.08
N ALA A 516 39.05 -23.02 -49.21
CA ALA A 516 38.99 -22.11 -50.34
C ALA A 516 39.48 -22.78 -51.64
N GLY A 517 38.68 -22.69 -52.70
CA GLY A 517 39.14 -22.96 -54.06
C GLY A 517 38.06 -23.46 -55.02
N GLY A 518 37.39 -22.53 -55.72
CA GLY A 518 36.83 -22.75 -57.05
C GLY A 518 35.66 -23.73 -57.20
N SER A 519 34.48 -23.15 -57.49
CA SER A 519 33.28 -23.78 -58.05
C SER A 519 32.50 -24.79 -57.18
N ILE A 520 31.23 -24.43 -56.92
CA ILE A 520 30.12 -25.24 -56.38
C ILE A 520 30.27 -25.60 -54.88
N ASN A 521 29.63 -24.81 -54.02
CA ASN A 521 29.45 -25.10 -52.60
C ASN A 521 28.33 -26.13 -52.39
N ILE A 522 28.68 -27.34 -51.96
CA ILE A 522 27.78 -28.25 -51.22
C ILE A 522 28.30 -28.27 -49.79
N SER A 523 27.57 -27.67 -48.85
CA SER A 523 27.81 -27.79 -47.41
C SER A 523 27.06 -29.00 -46.86
N ALA A 524 27.75 -29.99 -46.33
CA ALA A 524 27.17 -31.06 -45.52
C ALA A 524 27.67 -30.90 -44.07
N ALA A 525 26.85 -30.29 -43.22
CA ALA A 525 27.11 -30.19 -41.79
C ALA A 525 26.76 -31.51 -41.10
N TRP A 526 27.61 -31.99 -40.20
CA TRP A 526 27.32 -33.13 -39.32
C TRP A 526 27.15 -32.61 -37.90
N GLU A 527 26.00 -32.90 -37.30
CA GLU A 527 25.63 -32.51 -35.93
C GLU A 527 25.57 -33.75 -35.03
N ARG A 528 26.15 -33.65 -33.82
CA ARG A 528 26.05 -34.70 -32.78
C ARG A 528 25.40 -34.12 -31.52
N ASN A 529 24.29 -34.73 -31.09
CA ASN A 529 23.64 -34.42 -29.81
C ASN A 529 24.37 -35.09 -28.64
N VAL A 530 24.68 -34.30 -27.61
CA VAL A 530 25.15 -34.79 -26.30
C VAL A 530 24.21 -34.26 -25.23
N ILE A 531 23.59 -35.16 -24.49
CA ILE A 531 22.66 -34.86 -23.40
C ILE A 531 23.44 -34.88 -22.07
N SER A 532 23.43 -33.78 -21.31
CA SER A 532 24.11 -33.63 -20.02
C SER A 532 23.10 -33.21 -18.93
N GLU A 533 23.06 -33.90 -17.80
CA GLU A 533 22.21 -33.56 -16.65
C GLU A 533 23.01 -32.81 -15.57
N THR A 534 22.56 -31.61 -15.19
CA THR A 534 23.17 -30.77 -14.14
C THR A 534 22.16 -30.51 -13.02
N ARG A 535 22.56 -30.66 -11.74
CA ARG A 535 21.68 -30.42 -10.58
C ARG A 535 21.96 -29.05 -9.92
N HIS A 536 20.91 -28.27 -9.65
CA HIS A 536 20.95 -26.96 -8.97
C HIS A 536 20.14 -27.00 -7.67
N SER A 537 20.51 -26.23 -6.63
CA SER A 537 19.74 -26.13 -5.38
C SER A 537 19.93 -24.78 -4.68
N ALA A 538 18.95 -24.38 -3.86
CA ALA A 538 19.11 -23.25 -2.95
C ALA A 538 20.02 -23.67 -1.79
N THR A 539 20.84 -22.75 -1.29
CA THR A 539 21.89 -23.08 -0.31
C THR A 539 21.94 -22.04 0.80
N ILE A 540 22.00 -22.51 2.05
CA ILE A 540 22.41 -21.72 3.22
C ILE A 540 23.74 -22.27 3.70
N VAL A 541 24.70 -21.39 3.96
CA VAL A 541 26.01 -21.74 4.53
C VAL A 541 26.18 -20.97 5.82
N GLY A 542 26.12 -21.68 6.96
CA GLY A 542 26.47 -21.13 8.27
C GLY A 542 27.93 -21.44 8.60
N SER A 543 28.67 -20.45 9.08
CA SER A 543 30.04 -20.62 9.55
C SER A 543 30.34 -19.69 10.71
N THR A 544 31.12 -20.17 11.66
CA THR A 544 31.75 -19.32 12.67
C THR A 544 33.05 -18.73 12.13
N ARG A 545 33.50 -17.63 12.72
CA ARG A 545 34.75 -16.96 12.39
C ARG A 545 35.52 -16.70 13.68
N SER A 546 36.83 -16.93 13.62
CA SER A 546 37.80 -16.53 14.62
C SER A 546 38.31 -15.12 14.32
N GLY A 547 38.39 -14.27 15.36
CA GLY A 547 39.00 -12.94 15.31
C GLY A 547 40.47 -12.98 14.85
N GLN A 548 41.04 -11.80 14.53
CA GLN A 548 42.39 -11.67 13.95
C GLN A 548 43.55 -12.28 14.78
N ASP A 549 43.30 -12.65 16.04
CA ASP A 549 44.27 -13.20 16.99
C ASP A 549 43.88 -14.63 17.42
N TRP A 550 44.21 -15.66 16.63
CA TRP A 550 44.21 -17.11 16.98
C TRP A 550 43.47 -17.51 18.27
N GLY A 551 42.15 -17.27 18.32
CA GLY A 551 41.34 -17.32 19.54
C GLY A 551 39.98 -17.97 19.30
N ALA A 552 39.18 -18.11 20.37
CA ALA A 552 37.82 -18.63 20.32
C ALA A 552 36.94 -17.86 19.31
N ASP A 553 36.00 -18.54 18.65
CA ASP A 553 35.14 -17.94 17.64
C ASP A 553 34.22 -16.87 18.26
N ASP A 554 34.28 -15.66 17.72
CA ASP A 554 33.58 -14.46 18.21
C ASP A 554 32.56 -13.89 17.20
N GLY A 555 32.51 -14.47 15.99
CA GLY A 555 31.57 -14.06 14.96
C GLY A 555 30.88 -15.23 14.27
N VAL A 556 29.67 -14.97 13.77
CA VAL A 556 28.91 -15.90 12.92
C VAL A 556 28.56 -15.24 11.60
N THR A 557 28.54 -16.04 10.53
CA THR A 557 28.06 -15.62 9.23
C THR A 557 27.13 -16.67 8.64
N TRP A 558 25.97 -16.24 8.15
CA TRP A 558 25.08 -17.04 7.31
C TRP A 558 24.99 -16.43 5.92
N THR A 559 25.33 -17.22 4.90
CA THR A 559 25.18 -16.84 3.49
C THR A 559 24.07 -17.68 2.86
N ILE A 560 23.05 -17.00 2.34
CA ILE A 560 21.87 -17.59 1.72
C ILE A 560 21.93 -17.29 0.23
N ILE A 561 21.76 -18.31 -0.61
CA ILE A 561 21.82 -18.23 -2.08
C ILE A 561 20.61 -18.96 -2.66
N GLU A 562 19.89 -18.30 -3.57
CA GLU A 562 18.73 -18.89 -4.23
C GLU A 562 19.10 -20.07 -5.16
N ASN A 563 18.12 -20.89 -5.52
CA ASN A 563 18.26 -21.80 -6.66
C ASN A 563 18.13 -20.99 -7.97
N SER A 564 19.24 -20.86 -8.71
CA SER A 564 19.31 -20.10 -9.97
C SER A 564 18.32 -20.57 -11.04
N THR A 565 17.93 -21.84 -11.02
CA THR A 565 17.01 -22.46 -11.97
C THR A 565 15.56 -22.18 -11.61
N LEU A 566 15.21 -22.32 -10.32
CA LEU A 566 13.85 -22.06 -9.84
C LEU A 566 13.52 -20.57 -9.72
N ARG A 567 14.55 -19.71 -9.60
CA ARG A 567 14.40 -18.25 -9.46
C ARG A 567 13.41 -17.85 -8.36
N SER A 568 13.41 -18.62 -7.27
CA SER A 568 12.48 -18.47 -6.15
C SER A 568 12.85 -17.34 -5.19
N GLY A 569 14.05 -16.77 -5.30
CA GLY A 569 14.63 -15.89 -4.29
C GLY A 569 15.11 -16.65 -3.04
N VAL A 570 15.68 -15.90 -2.09
CA VAL A 570 15.97 -16.41 -0.73
C VAL A 570 14.67 -16.64 0.06
N PRO A 571 14.68 -17.49 1.11
CA PRO A 571 13.51 -17.69 1.96
C PRO A 571 12.97 -16.40 2.56
N SER A 572 11.64 -16.30 2.67
CA SER A 572 10.98 -15.12 3.25
C SER A 572 11.20 -14.99 4.75
N ARG A 573 11.44 -16.11 5.45
CA ARG A 573 11.77 -16.17 6.87
C ARG A 573 12.88 -17.19 7.10
N PHE A 574 13.87 -16.78 7.89
CA PHE A 574 14.99 -17.62 8.31
C PHE A 574 15.20 -17.43 9.82
N ARG A 575 15.06 -18.50 10.60
CA ARG A 575 15.30 -18.50 12.04
C ARG A 575 16.60 -19.22 12.34
N ALA A 576 17.46 -18.59 13.13
CA ALA A 576 18.75 -19.12 13.51
C ALA A 576 18.95 -19.10 15.03
N ALA A 577 19.79 -20.01 15.51
CA ALA A 577 20.16 -20.09 16.92
C ALA A 577 21.69 -20.00 17.10
N ILE A 578 22.13 -19.40 18.21
CA ILE A 578 23.53 -19.30 18.61
C ILE A 578 23.64 -19.68 20.09
N LEU A 579 24.56 -20.58 20.40
CA LEU A 579 24.94 -20.91 21.77
C LEU A 579 26.28 -20.27 22.10
N LEU A 580 26.29 -19.44 23.14
CA LEU A 580 27.46 -18.70 23.61
C LEU A 580 27.91 -19.24 24.97
N LYS A 581 29.20 -19.51 25.14
CA LYS A 581 29.84 -19.73 26.43
C LYS A 581 30.39 -18.41 26.95
N ARG A 582 29.96 -18.04 28.15
CA ARG A 582 30.39 -16.83 28.85
C ARG A 582 31.42 -17.19 29.92
N ARG A 583 32.34 -16.26 30.23
CA ARG A 583 33.27 -16.41 31.36
C ARG A 583 32.68 -16.01 32.71
N GLY A 584 31.67 -15.13 32.71
CA GLY A 584 31.06 -14.56 33.90
C GLY A 584 29.68 -13.97 33.63
N HIS A 585 29.20 -13.14 34.55
CA HIS A 585 27.87 -12.51 34.48
C HIS A 585 27.90 -11.06 33.96
N GLU A 586 29.01 -10.64 33.37
CA GLU A 586 29.16 -9.31 32.78
C GLU A 586 28.30 -9.18 31.50
N SER A 587 27.85 -7.95 31.23
CA SER A 587 27.11 -7.63 30.01
C SER A 587 28.03 -7.64 28.78
N PHE A 588 27.48 -8.07 27.65
CA PHE A 588 28.18 -8.13 26.36
C PHE A 588 27.32 -7.52 25.26
N SER A 589 27.92 -7.17 24.13
CA SER A 589 27.25 -6.59 22.97
C SER A 589 27.38 -7.47 21.73
N ALA A 590 26.46 -7.28 20.78
CA ALA A 590 26.57 -7.84 19.44
C ALA A 590 26.34 -6.77 18.38
N ASP A 591 27.22 -6.75 17.39
CA ASP A 591 27.08 -5.96 16.17
C ASP A 591 26.51 -6.85 15.07
N ILE A 592 25.48 -6.36 14.38
CA ILE A 592 24.77 -7.12 13.34
C ILE A 592 24.82 -6.37 12.00
N ASN A 593 25.16 -7.09 10.94
CA ASN A 593 25.14 -6.57 9.58
C ASN A 593 24.41 -7.54 8.65
N ILE A 594 23.51 -7.02 7.82
CA ILE A 594 22.78 -7.80 6.81
C ILE A 594 22.95 -7.13 5.44
N GLU A 595 23.48 -7.89 4.49
CA GLU A 595 23.67 -7.50 3.10
C GLU A 595 22.73 -8.33 2.21
N THR A 596 22.07 -7.70 1.24
CA THR A 596 21.18 -8.38 0.28
C THR A 596 21.61 -8.10 -1.17
N ASP A 597 21.61 -9.13 -2.01
CA ASP A 597 21.87 -9.01 -3.45
C ASP A 597 20.57 -9.07 -4.25
N VAL A 598 20.26 -7.96 -4.92
CA VAL A 598 19.05 -7.77 -5.74
C VAL A 598 19.40 -7.65 -7.23
N SER A 599 20.66 -7.36 -7.60
CA SER A 599 21.07 -7.03 -8.99
C SER A 599 22.07 -8.02 -9.61
N GLY A 600 22.71 -8.90 -8.85
CA GLY A 600 23.63 -9.93 -9.36
C GLY A 600 25.10 -9.55 -9.36
N PHE A 601 25.57 -8.77 -8.38
CA PHE A 601 27.00 -8.57 -8.17
C PHE A 601 27.59 -9.74 -7.35
N SER A 602 28.74 -10.25 -7.77
CA SER A 602 29.41 -11.33 -7.04
C SER A 602 29.88 -10.85 -5.66
N PHE A 603 29.58 -11.62 -4.60
CA PHE A 603 30.07 -11.42 -3.22
C PHE A 603 31.61 -11.28 -3.09
N ARG A 604 32.39 -11.52 -4.16
CA ARG A 604 33.84 -11.38 -4.20
C ARG A 604 34.36 -9.93 -4.34
N GLY A 605 33.52 -8.97 -4.74
CA GLY A 605 33.95 -7.57 -4.96
C GLY A 605 33.73 -6.62 -3.78
N LEU A 606 33.18 -7.10 -2.67
CA LEU A 606 32.72 -6.29 -1.53
C LEU A 606 33.68 -6.41 -0.34
N GLN A 607 34.96 -6.16 -0.58
CA GLN A 607 35.94 -5.97 0.51
C GLN A 607 36.18 -4.47 0.80
N ASP A 608 35.68 -3.57 -0.05
CA ASP A 608 36.00 -2.13 -0.01
C ASP A 608 34.81 -1.21 0.37
N SER A 609 33.84 -1.70 1.15
CA SER A 609 32.80 -0.84 1.76
C SER A 609 32.78 -1.00 3.28
N LEU A 610 33.94 -0.75 3.92
CA LEU A 610 34.06 -0.56 5.36
C LEU A 610 33.82 0.91 5.76
N LEU A 611 32.72 1.51 5.31
CA LEU A 611 32.35 2.87 5.70
C LEU A 611 30.87 2.96 6.13
N GLU A 612 30.73 2.97 7.46
CA GLU A 612 29.75 3.68 8.29
C GLU A 612 28.25 3.46 7.98
N ASN A 613 27.68 2.40 8.56
CA ASN A 613 26.26 2.33 8.92
C ASN A 613 26.13 1.48 10.19
N GLU A 614 26.43 2.05 11.35
CA GLU A 614 26.37 1.32 12.62
C GLU A 614 25.06 1.64 13.35
N ASP A 615 24.07 0.74 13.21
CA ASP A 615 22.99 0.60 14.19
C ASP A 615 23.62 0.49 15.59
N ASP A 616 22.94 0.97 16.64
CA ASP A 616 23.54 0.86 17.98
C ASP A 616 23.78 -0.63 18.31
N PRO A 617 24.90 -0.98 18.97
CA PRO A 617 25.20 -2.37 19.34
C PRO A 617 24.10 -2.92 20.24
N ILE A 618 23.73 -4.19 20.04
CA ILE A 618 22.72 -4.87 20.84
C ILE A 618 23.36 -5.25 22.17
N ILE A 619 22.86 -4.72 23.29
CA ILE A 619 23.41 -5.00 24.62
C ILE A 619 22.66 -6.18 25.24
N PHE A 620 23.36 -7.17 25.79
CA PHE A 620 22.81 -8.31 26.53
C PHE A 620 23.29 -8.29 27.97
N ASP A 621 22.36 -8.40 28.92
CA ASP A 621 22.64 -8.43 30.35
C ASP A 621 22.24 -9.80 30.92
N PRO A 622 23.20 -10.64 31.35
CA PRO A 622 22.92 -11.91 32.01
C PRO A 622 22.05 -11.83 33.27
N GLY A 623 21.89 -10.64 33.86
CA GLY A 623 20.97 -10.38 34.98
C GLY A 623 19.52 -10.13 34.58
N ALA A 624 19.23 -9.95 33.29
CA ALA A 624 17.89 -9.72 32.77
C ALA A 624 17.06 -11.01 32.72
N PRO A 625 15.71 -10.92 32.87
CA PRO A 625 14.85 -12.09 32.74
C PRO A 625 14.92 -12.68 31.31
N PRO A 626 14.69 -14.00 31.17
CA PRO A 626 14.68 -14.63 29.87
C PRO A 626 13.60 -14.01 28.98
N MET A 627 13.95 -13.75 27.72
CA MET A 627 13.01 -13.28 26.72
C MET A 627 12.45 -14.51 25.99
N TRP A 628 11.20 -14.87 26.30
CA TRP A 628 10.44 -15.90 25.59
C TRP A 628 8.94 -15.62 25.75
N ALA A 629 8.11 -15.92 24.74
CA ALA A 629 6.68 -15.60 24.78
C ALA A 629 5.88 -16.44 25.82
N ASN A 630 6.45 -17.55 26.30
CA ASN A 630 5.91 -18.49 27.30
C ASN A 630 7.04 -18.94 28.26
N GLU A 631 6.80 -19.90 29.17
CA GLU A 631 7.89 -20.59 29.90
C GLU A 631 8.96 -21.09 28.92
N SER A 632 10.24 -20.85 29.23
CA SER A 632 11.35 -21.23 28.35
C SER A 632 11.31 -22.74 28.11
N PRO A 633 11.33 -23.22 26.86
CA PRO A 633 11.27 -24.65 26.54
C PRO A 633 12.59 -25.37 26.89
N VAL A 634 13.53 -24.68 27.52
CA VAL A 634 14.90 -25.09 27.73
C VAL A 634 15.25 -25.01 29.22
N ASP A 635 15.94 -26.04 29.72
CA ASP A 635 16.47 -26.03 31.08
C ASP A 635 17.63 -25.02 31.21
N LEU A 636 17.41 -23.99 32.04
CA LEU A 636 18.39 -22.94 32.34
C LEU A 636 19.67 -23.47 32.99
N GLN A 637 19.63 -24.66 33.60
CA GLN A 637 20.78 -25.28 34.25
C GLN A 637 21.63 -26.13 33.27
N GLN A 638 21.15 -26.38 32.05
CA GLN A 638 21.81 -27.31 31.13
C GLN A 638 21.65 -26.92 29.65
N LEU A 639 22.10 -25.71 29.29
CA LEU A 639 22.11 -25.22 27.91
C LEU A 639 23.03 -26.01 26.98
N GLY A 640 24.01 -26.76 27.50
CA GLY A 640 24.94 -27.54 26.68
C GLY A 640 24.37 -28.81 26.06
N SER A 641 23.23 -29.31 26.55
CA SER A 641 22.52 -30.46 25.95
C SER A 641 21.40 -30.05 24.99
N VAL A 642 21.28 -28.76 24.69
CA VAL A 642 20.22 -28.23 23.85
C VAL A 642 20.51 -28.55 22.39
N ASP A 643 19.54 -29.14 21.72
CA ASP A 643 19.60 -29.35 20.28
C ASP A 643 19.33 -28.01 19.56
N LEU A 644 20.40 -27.34 19.12
CA LEU A 644 20.28 -26.06 18.41
C LEU A 644 19.48 -26.19 17.10
N SER A 645 19.48 -27.36 16.48
CA SER A 645 18.78 -27.59 15.23
C SER A 645 17.25 -27.54 15.38
N SER A 646 16.72 -27.78 16.59
CA SER A 646 15.27 -27.67 16.85
C SER A 646 14.73 -26.24 16.79
N PHE A 647 15.61 -25.24 16.84
CA PHE A 647 15.27 -23.82 16.71
C PHE A 647 15.45 -23.28 15.29
N PHE A 648 16.14 -24.03 14.43
CA PHE A 648 16.32 -23.67 13.03
C PHE A 648 15.03 -23.93 12.26
N ASP A 649 14.57 -22.90 11.58
CA ASP A 649 13.31 -22.94 10.85
C ASP A 649 13.40 -22.01 9.63
N ILE A 650 12.80 -22.43 8.53
CA ILE A 650 12.75 -21.67 7.30
C ILE A 650 11.31 -21.70 6.82
N ALA A 651 10.69 -20.53 6.74
CA ALA A 651 9.45 -20.39 5.98
C ALA A 651 9.74 -19.72 4.65
N ILE A 652 9.16 -20.31 3.62
CA ILE A 652 9.04 -19.72 2.31
C ILE A 652 7.57 -19.49 2.12
N LEU A 653 7.22 -18.39 1.47
CA LEU A 653 5.94 -18.26 0.79
C LEU A 653 5.88 -19.27 -0.36
N GLU A 654 5.87 -20.57 -0.04
CA GLU A 654 5.61 -21.62 -1.03
C GLU A 654 4.13 -21.59 -1.37
N SER A 655 3.83 -21.65 -2.66
CA SER A 655 2.54 -22.15 -3.11
C SER A 655 2.34 -23.57 -2.55
N PRO A 656 1.20 -23.90 -1.91
CA PRO A 656 1.07 -25.13 -1.16
C PRO A 656 0.99 -26.28 -2.16
N THR A 657 2.02 -27.13 -2.23
CA THR A 657 1.96 -28.29 -3.12
C THR A 657 0.96 -29.32 -2.58
N VAL A 658 0.36 -30.10 -3.48
CA VAL A 658 -0.61 -31.16 -3.15
C VAL A 658 -0.06 -32.16 -2.12
N GLU A 659 1.27 -32.37 -2.08
CA GLU A 659 1.94 -33.20 -1.07
C GLU A 659 1.85 -32.66 0.36
N TYR A 660 1.92 -31.34 0.55
CA TYR A 660 1.78 -30.71 1.87
C TYR A 660 0.37 -30.93 2.43
N ILE A 661 -0.65 -30.73 1.58
CA ILE A 661 -2.06 -30.98 1.91
C ILE A 661 -2.26 -32.46 2.29
N GLN A 662 -1.71 -33.38 1.50
CA GLN A 662 -1.83 -34.81 1.75
C GLN A 662 -1.10 -35.26 3.03
N ARG A 663 0.07 -34.69 3.34
CA ARG A 663 0.82 -34.99 4.59
C ARG A 663 0.09 -34.46 5.82
N ASN A 664 -0.45 -33.25 5.77
CA ASN A 664 -1.25 -32.70 6.88
C ASN A 664 -2.55 -33.48 7.06
N GLU A 665 -3.28 -33.81 6.00
CA GLU A 665 -4.48 -34.66 6.08
C GLU A 665 -4.18 -36.08 6.60
N ALA A 666 -3.00 -36.64 6.32
CA ALA A 666 -2.58 -37.93 6.88
C ALA A 666 -2.28 -37.82 8.39
N ARG A 667 -1.54 -36.79 8.80
CA ARG A 667 -1.23 -36.51 10.20
C ARG A 667 -2.48 -36.20 11.02
N GLU A 668 -3.42 -35.43 10.48
CA GLU A 668 -4.70 -35.16 11.13
C GLU A 668 -5.55 -36.44 11.30
N ARG A 669 -5.53 -37.36 10.34
CA ARG A 669 -6.22 -38.66 10.45
C ARG A 669 -5.61 -39.55 11.52
N GLU A 670 -4.29 -39.59 11.62
CA GLU A 670 -3.56 -40.35 12.65
C GLU A 670 -3.85 -39.82 14.05
N VAL A 671 -3.79 -38.48 14.22
CA VAL A 671 -4.12 -37.81 15.48
C VAL A 671 -5.59 -38.04 15.85
N ARG A 672 -6.51 -38.00 14.88
CA ARG A 672 -7.93 -38.33 15.10
C ARG A 672 -8.13 -39.76 15.59
N GLN A 673 -7.43 -40.73 15.00
CA GLN A 673 -7.51 -42.13 15.42
C GLN A 673 -6.98 -42.33 16.85
N GLU A 674 -5.90 -41.65 17.22
CA GLU A 674 -5.35 -41.73 18.57
C GLU A 674 -6.25 -41.04 19.61
N VAL A 675 -6.90 -39.94 19.26
CA VAL A 675 -7.94 -39.31 20.10
C VAL A 675 -9.14 -40.22 20.30
N GLU A 676 -9.64 -40.86 19.24
CA GLU A 676 -10.76 -41.80 19.33
C GLU A 676 -10.41 -43.01 20.21
N LYS A 677 -9.16 -43.47 20.16
CA LYS A 677 -8.63 -44.54 21.00
C LYS A 677 -8.41 -44.12 22.46
N LEU A 678 -7.98 -42.88 22.71
CA LEU A 678 -7.87 -42.32 24.07
C LEU A 678 -9.25 -42.14 24.72
N ILE A 679 -10.25 -41.78 23.91
CA ILE A 679 -11.66 -41.77 24.34
C ILE A 679 -12.13 -43.20 24.65
N GLU A 680 -11.75 -44.21 23.86
CA GLU A 680 -12.09 -45.62 24.11
C GLU A 680 -11.45 -46.23 25.36
N LEU A 681 -10.26 -45.76 25.77
CA LEU A 681 -9.51 -46.26 26.94
C LEU A 681 -9.96 -45.70 28.30
N GLY A 682 -10.83 -44.68 28.30
CA GLY A 682 -11.37 -44.05 29.51
C GLY A 682 -12.50 -44.84 30.17
N GLN A 683 -12.19 -46.01 30.75
CA GLN A 683 -13.07 -46.68 31.72
C GLN A 683 -12.63 -46.30 33.13
N GLY A 684 -13.19 -45.22 33.67
CA GLY A 684 -13.01 -44.82 35.06
C GLY A 684 -14.31 -44.31 35.65
N THR A 685 -14.83 -45.01 36.65
CA THR A 685 -15.91 -44.55 37.53
C THR A 685 -15.52 -43.22 38.18
N VAL A 686 -16.28 -42.15 37.89
CA VAL A 686 -16.13 -40.85 38.55
C VAL A 686 -17.26 -40.72 39.56
N GLU A 687 -16.92 -40.54 40.85
CA GLU A 687 -17.86 -40.23 41.92
C GLU A 687 -18.49 -38.85 41.69
N GLU A 688 -19.82 -38.80 41.79
CA GLU A 688 -20.62 -37.59 41.78
C GLU A 688 -20.26 -36.73 42.99
N GLU A 689 -19.59 -35.59 42.77
CA GLU A 689 -19.79 -34.39 43.58
C GLU A 689 -19.11 -33.17 42.93
N SER A 690 -19.90 -32.32 42.27
CA SER A 690 -19.63 -30.88 42.17
C SER A 690 -20.77 -30.18 41.43
N HIS A 691 -21.34 -29.17 42.09
CA HIS A 691 -22.39 -28.29 41.59
C HIS A 691 -22.02 -27.61 40.27
N SER A 692 -22.70 -27.95 39.18
CA SER A 692 -22.66 -27.15 37.94
C SER A 692 -23.95 -27.30 37.13
N GLU A 693 -25.04 -26.70 37.60
CA GLU A 693 -26.22 -26.45 36.76
C GLU A 693 -26.04 -25.18 35.87
N SER A 694 -24.93 -24.43 35.98
CA SER A 694 -24.83 -23.09 35.37
C SER A 694 -24.25 -23.05 33.95
N TRP A 695 -23.38 -23.97 33.54
CA TRP A 695 -22.58 -23.76 32.32
C TRP A 695 -23.42 -23.77 31.02
N PHE A 696 -24.50 -24.55 30.95
CA PHE A 696 -25.40 -24.58 29.79
C PHE A 696 -26.19 -23.27 29.64
N VAL A 697 -26.43 -22.59 30.77
CA VAL A 697 -27.09 -21.29 30.88
C VAL A 697 -26.09 -20.14 30.68
N ASP A 698 -24.84 -20.31 31.10
CA ASP A 698 -23.74 -19.36 30.90
C ASP A 698 -23.32 -19.26 29.42
N LEU A 699 -23.37 -20.35 28.65
CA LEU A 699 -23.13 -20.35 27.20
C LEU A 699 -24.13 -19.46 26.42
N TRP A 700 -25.31 -19.23 27.01
CA TRP A 700 -26.38 -18.40 26.46
C TRP A 700 -26.48 -17.00 27.09
N GLY A 701 -25.57 -16.66 28.02
CA GLY A 701 -25.38 -15.29 28.50
C GLY A 701 -26.29 -14.86 29.65
N ALA A 702 -26.71 -15.75 30.54
CA ALA A 702 -27.35 -15.36 31.81
C ALA A 702 -26.32 -15.38 32.94
N LYS A 703 -25.73 -14.20 33.25
CA LYS A 703 -24.83 -14.05 34.41
C LYS A 703 -25.56 -14.37 35.72
N SER A 704 -24.93 -15.26 36.49
CA SER A 704 -25.05 -15.54 37.93
C SER A 704 -25.67 -14.43 38.81
N SER A 705 -27.00 -14.31 38.77
CA SER A 705 -27.76 -13.49 39.72
C SER A 705 -28.97 -14.25 40.24
N GLY A 706 -28.76 -15.36 40.94
CA GLY A 706 -29.76 -15.95 41.85
C GLY A 706 -31.12 -16.34 41.29
N ASP A 707 -31.32 -16.31 39.97
CA ASP A 707 -32.60 -16.61 39.34
C ASP A 707 -32.68 -18.11 39.01
N THR A 708 -33.65 -18.78 39.63
CA THR A 708 -34.02 -20.17 39.33
C THR A 708 -34.64 -20.28 37.92
N TRP A 709 -34.74 -21.50 37.39
CA TRP A 709 -35.43 -21.90 36.13
C TRP A 709 -36.82 -21.27 35.89
N GLU A 710 -37.38 -20.59 36.90
CA GLU A 710 -38.69 -19.95 36.91
C GLU A 710 -38.70 -18.57 36.21
N SER A 711 -37.56 -18.00 35.82
CA SER A 711 -37.46 -16.65 35.24
C SER A 711 -37.30 -16.58 33.70
N LEU A 712 -37.33 -17.71 32.98
CA LEU A 712 -37.33 -17.71 31.50
C LEU A 712 -38.62 -17.08 30.92
N PRO A 713 -38.57 -16.39 29.76
CA PRO A 713 -39.69 -15.63 29.23
C PRO A 713 -40.96 -16.48 29.01
N GLN A 714 -42.11 -15.90 29.33
CA GLN A 714 -43.47 -16.46 29.22
C GLN A 714 -43.96 -16.77 27.79
N SER A 715 -43.09 -17.21 26.87
CA SER A 715 -43.47 -17.53 25.48
C SER A 715 -43.63 -19.02 25.18
N LEU A 716 -43.50 -19.91 26.18
CA LEU A 716 -43.90 -21.31 26.06
C LEU A 716 -45.36 -21.47 26.49
N SER A 717 -46.15 -22.22 25.73
CA SER A 717 -47.53 -22.47 26.13
C SER A 717 -47.55 -23.22 27.47
N GLU A 718 -48.51 -22.88 28.34
CA GLU A 718 -48.65 -23.49 29.67
C GLU A 718 -48.76 -25.03 29.61
N LYS A 719 -49.14 -25.56 28.43
CA LYS A 719 -49.22 -26.99 28.13
C LYS A 719 -47.84 -27.62 27.92
N ASP A 720 -46.90 -26.91 27.30
CA ASP A 720 -45.53 -27.36 27.03
C ASP A 720 -44.68 -27.28 28.30
N LEU A 721 -44.88 -26.22 29.10
CA LEU A 721 -44.26 -26.06 30.42
C LEU A 721 -44.72 -27.14 31.40
N ASN A 722 -46.00 -27.52 31.37
CA ASN A 722 -46.52 -28.60 32.21
C ASN A 722 -46.09 -30.00 31.73
N LYS A 723 -45.77 -30.17 30.45
CA LYS A 723 -45.18 -31.40 29.90
C LYS A 723 -43.72 -31.55 30.34
N ALA A 724 -42.93 -30.47 30.27
CA ALA A 724 -41.56 -30.43 30.75
C ALA A 724 -41.46 -30.60 32.28
N ARG A 725 -42.35 -29.96 33.06
CA ARG A 725 -42.43 -30.10 34.53
C ARG A 725 -42.79 -31.52 34.98
N ARG A 726 -43.58 -32.26 34.19
CA ARG A 726 -43.88 -33.67 34.48
C ARG A 726 -42.71 -34.60 34.13
N SER A 727 -41.92 -34.27 33.12
CA SER A 727 -40.72 -35.05 32.74
C SER A 727 -39.53 -34.84 33.69
N SER A 728 -39.34 -33.65 34.26
CA SER A 728 -38.20 -33.39 35.18
C SER A 728 -38.31 -34.12 36.52
N LYS A 729 -39.51 -34.52 36.95
CA LYS A 729 -39.72 -35.25 38.21
C LYS A 729 -39.37 -36.74 38.15
N ASN A 730 -39.15 -37.32 36.96
CA ASN A 730 -39.03 -38.77 36.79
C ASN A 730 -37.67 -39.25 36.25
N GLY A 731 -36.63 -38.39 36.22
CA GLY A 731 -35.24 -38.84 36.05
C GLY A 731 -34.93 -39.62 34.77
N LEU A 732 -35.67 -39.40 33.69
CA LEU A 732 -35.48 -40.08 32.41
C LEU A 732 -35.73 -39.09 31.28
N THR A 733 -34.68 -38.58 30.66
CA THR A 733 -34.76 -37.89 29.36
C THR A 733 -34.12 -38.78 28.31
N SER A 734 -34.95 -39.42 27.48
CA SER A 734 -34.44 -39.97 26.22
C SER A 734 -34.08 -38.80 25.31
N VAL A 735 -32.82 -38.76 24.88
CA VAL A 735 -32.18 -37.76 24.00
C VAL A 735 -33.03 -37.42 22.75
N ASN A 736 -33.94 -38.31 22.36
CA ASN A 736 -34.87 -38.12 21.24
C ASN A 736 -35.87 -36.96 21.42
N GLU A 737 -36.31 -36.63 22.64
CA GLU A 737 -37.27 -35.52 22.85
C GLU A 737 -36.61 -34.12 22.77
N LEU A 738 -35.32 -34.03 23.11
CA LEU A 738 -34.51 -32.82 22.92
C LEU A 738 -34.13 -32.61 21.45
N ALA A 739 -33.87 -33.69 20.72
CA ALA A 739 -33.62 -33.66 19.27
C ALA A 739 -34.85 -33.19 18.46
N ASP A 740 -36.06 -33.57 18.89
CA ASP A 740 -37.32 -33.11 18.26
C ASP A 740 -37.66 -31.65 18.57
N LEU A 741 -37.19 -31.11 19.69
CA LEU A 741 -37.40 -29.70 20.05
C LEU A 741 -36.47 -28.76 19.26
N LEU A 742 -35.25 -29.23 18.97
CA LEU A 742 -34.18 -28.48 18.29
C LEU A 742 -34.16 -28.68 16.77
N SER A 743 -35.01 -29.56 16.23
CA SER A 743 -35.15 -29.81 14.79
C SER A 743 -36.12 -28.86 14.06
N GLN A 744 -36.73 -27.90 14.76
CA GLN A 744 -37.56 -26.86 14.14
C GLN A 744 -36.72 -25.69 13.60
N PRO A 745 -37.10 -25.06 12.47
CA PRO A 745 -36.24 -24.10 11.77
C PRO A 745 -35.89 -22.87 12.64
N PRO A 746 -34.65 -22.35 12.55
CA PRO A 746 -34.05 -21.45 13.53
C PRO A 746 -34.46 -19.99 13.30
N VAL A 747 -35.76 -19.70 13.27
CA VAL A 747 -36.27 -18.34 13.00
C VAL A 747 -37.20 -17.80 14.10
N LYS A 748 -37.52 -18.58 15.14
CA LYS A 748 -38.47 -18.12 16.18
C LYS A 748 -38.02 -18.15 17.64
N MET A 749 -36.86 -18.71 17.98
CA MET A 749 -36.40 -18.74 19.39
C MET A 749 -35.52 -17.56 19.82
N LEU A 750 -35.01 -16.75 18.89
CA LEU A 750 -33.95 -15.76 19.17
C LEU A 750 -34.41 -14.29 19.16
N SER A 751 -35.70 -13.99 18.94
CA SER A 751 -36.16 -12.61 18.74
C SER A 751 -36.58 -11.85 20.02
N ASN A 752 -36.56 -12.46 21.22
CA ASN A 752 -37.28 -11.89 22.38
C ASN A 752 -36.49 -11.82 23.71
N VAL A 753 -35.17 -11.65 23.70
CA VAL A 753 -34.41 -11.37 24.94
C VAL A 753 -33.80 -9.96 24.88
N PRO A 754 -34.29 -8.99 25.66
CA PRO A 754 -33.63 -7.69 25.82
C PRO A 754 -32.51 -7.79 26.87
N GLY A 755 -31.30 -7.36 26.51
CA GLY A 755 -30.32 -6.89 27.51
C GLY A 755 -29.14 -7.80 27.87
N SER A 756 -28.83 -8.87 27.12
CA SER A 756 -27.53 -9.56 27.24
C SER A 756 -27.16 -10.19 25.90
N PRO A 757 -26.10 -9.71 25.21
CA PRO A 757 -25.62 -10.35 23.99
C PRO A 757 -24.65 -11.46 24.37
N SER A 758 -25.08 -12.72 24.32
CA SER A 758 -24.12 -13.82 24.31
C SER A 758 -23.39 -13.84 22.95
N GLN A 759 -22.07 -13.64 22.98
CA GLN A 759 -21.16 -13.62 21.82
C GLN A 759 -21.29 -14.86 20.91
N ILE A 760 -21.81 -15.97 21.45
CA ILE A 760 -21.96 -17.27 20.78
C ILE A 760 -23.19 -17.33 19.85
N SER A 761 -24.22 -16.49 20.09
CA SER A 761 -25.44 -16.46 19.26
C SER A 761 -25.16 -16.07 17.80
N GLY A 762 -24.21 -15.16 17.56
CA GLY A 762 -23.88 -14.68 16.21
C GLY A 762 -23.11 -15.70 15.37
N VAL A 763 -22.34 -16.59 16.02
CA VAL A 763 -21.54 -17.62 15.34
C VAL A 763 -22.38 -18.85 15.00
N ILE A 764 -23.26 -19.28 15.91
CA ILE A 764 -24.19 -20.39 15.67
C ILE A 764 -25.26 -20.04 14.62
N GLN A 765 -25.67 -18.76 14.52
CA GLN A 765 -26.64 -18.32 13.50
C GLN A 765 -26.09 -18.23 12.07
N ALA A 766 -24.75 -18.24 11.89
CA ALA A 766 -24.12 -17.93 10.61
C ALA A 766 -23.58 -19.16 9.85
N ASP A 767 -23.41 -20.30 10.52
CA ASP A 767 -22.71 -21.43 9.93
C ASP A 767 -23.65 -22.44 9.23
N LYS A 768 -23.91 -22.21 7.94
CA LYS A 768 -24.79 -23.05 7.12
C LYS A 768 -24.23 -24.47 6.88
N ASP A 769 -22.93 -24.69 7.11
CA ASP A 769 -22.25 -25.96 6.81
C ASP A 769 -22.09 -26.88 8.03
N VAL A 770 -22.46 -26.41 9.22
CA VAL A 770 -22.44 -27.21 10.46
C VAL A 770 -23.83 -27.82 10.69
N GLU A 771 -23.97 -29.11 10.37
CA GLU A 771 -25.22 -29.85 10.61
C GLU A 771 -25.34 -30.24 12.09
N PHE A 772 -26.08 -29.44 12.85
CA PHE A 772 -26.36 -29.69 14.26
C PHE A 772 -27.04 -31.06 14.51
N SER A 773 -27.83 -31.58 13.57
CA SER A 773 -28.42 -32.92 13.64
C SER A 773 -27.37 -34.04 13.79
N HIS A 774 -26.20 -33.87 13.19
CA HIS A 774 -25.10 -34.82 13.27
C HIS A 774 -24.35 -34.73 14.62
N ILE A 775 -24.26 -33.53 15.18
CA ILE A 775 -23.72 -33.28 16.53
C ILE A 775 -24.61 -33.97 17.57
N PHE A 776 -25.93 -33.74 17.51
CA PHE A 776 -26.87 -34.27 18.50
C PHE A 776 -27.12 -35.77 18.38
N SER A 777 -26.96 -36.38 17.20
CA SER A 777 -27.11 -37.83 17.02
C SER A 777 -25.90 -38.65 17.51
N ALA A 778 -24.72 -38.02 17.63
CA ALA A 778 -23.50 -38.65 18.15
C ALA A 778 -23.44 -38.68 19.69
N VAL A 779 -24.07 -37.70 20.34
CA VAL A 779 -24.10 -37.52 21.80
C VAL A 779 -24.73 -38.68 22.58
N PRO A 780 -25.88 -39.28 22.18
CA PRO A 780 -26.44 -40.43 22.89
C PRO A 780 -25.46 -41.61 22.99
N LYS A 781 -24.70 -41.88 21.93
CA LYS A 781 -23.68 -42.95 21.92
C LYS A 781 -22.49 -42.64 22.82
N LEU A 782 -22.20 -41.37 23.09
CA LEU A 782 -21.16 -40.94 24.02
C LEU A 782 -21.67 -41.04 25.46
N ILE A 783 -22.93 -40.67 25.71
CA ILE A 783 -23.61 -40.80 27.00
C ILE A 783 -23.74 -42.29 27.40
N ASP A 784 -24.16 -43.16 26.49
CA ASP A 784 -24.25 -44.61 26.72
C ASP A 784 -22.89 -45.25 27.07
N ARG A 785 -21.78 -44.63 26.65
CA ARG A 785 -20.41 -45.16 26.83
C ARG A 785 -19.65 -44.55 28.00
N HIS A 786 -19.86 -43.28 28.33
CA HIS A 786 -19.08 -42.54 29.32
C HIS A 786 -19.93 -42.03 30.49
N GLY A 787 -21.22 -42.35 30.54
CA GLY A 787 -22.16 -41.78 31.51
C GLY A 787 -22.56 -40.35 31.16
N HIS A 788 -23.45 -39.78 31.98
CA HIS A 788 -23.89 -38.40 31.80
C HIS A 788 -22.78 -37.43 32.23
N HIS A 789 -22.00 -36.96 31.25
CA HIS A 789 -20.99 -35.94 31.49
C HIS A 789 -21.32 -34.65 30.72
N GLN A 790 -21.32 -33.54 31.44
CA GLN A 790 -21.79 -32.24 30.96
C GLN A 790 -20.99 -31.71 29.76
N ILE A 791 -19.70 -32.04 29.68
CA ILE A 791 -18.75 -31.51 28.69
C ILE A 791 -18.80 -32.27 27.34
N LEU A 792 -19.54 -33.39 27.25
CA LEU A 792 -19.58 -34.21 26.03
C LEU A 792 -20.20 -33.50 24.82
N LEU A 793 -21.24 -32.68 25.04
CA LEU A 793 -21.87 -31.92 23.95
C LEU A 793 -20.98 -30.75 23.47
N PRO A 794 -20.41 -29.90 24.34
CA PRO A 794 -19.43 -28.89 23.94
C PRO A 794 -18.18 -29.45 23.27
N LEU A 795 -17.69 -30.59 23.74
CA LEU A 795 -16.57 -31.28 23.12
C LEU A 795 -16.91 -31.76 21.70
N GLN A 796 -18.12 -32.31 21.53
CA GLN A 796 -18.61 -32.75 20.22
C GLN A 796 -18.84 -31.56 19.26
N LEU A 797 -19.30 -30.42 19.80
CA LEU A 797 -19.42 -29.17 19.07
C LEU A 797 -18.04 -28.66 18.62
N PHE A 798 -17.07 -28.61 19.53
CA PHE A 798 -15.69 -28.18 19.24
C PHE A 798 -15.03 -29.05 18.17
N LYS A 799 -15.16 -30.38 18.29
CA LYS A 799 -14.70 -31.35 17.27
C LYS A 799 -15.32 -31.09 15.90
N THR A 800 -16.65 -30.96 15.85
CA THR A 800 -17.38 -30.78 14.58
C THR A 800 -17.03 -29.46 13.91
N HIS A 801 -16.86 -28.41 14.72
CA HIS A 801 -16.45 -27.10 14.25
C HIS A 801 -15.02 -27.13 13.68
N TYR A 802 -14.07 -27.71 14.42
CA TYR A 802 -12.70 -27.95 13.95
C TYR A 802 -12.65 -28.67 12.59
N GLU A 803 -13.41 -29.75 12.45
CA GLU A 803 -13.47 -30.55 11.20
C GLU A 803 -14.08 -29.74 10.04
N THR A 804 -15.01 -28.83 10.32
CA THR A 804 -15.66 -28.00 9.30
C THR A 804 -14.75 -26.85 8.85
N THR A 805 -14.05 -26.23 9.80
CA THR A 805 -13.02 -25.21 9.53
C THR A 805 -11.85 -25.78 8.75
N SER A 806 -11.36 -26.98 9.11
CA SER A 806 -10.28 -27.66 8.36
C SER A 806 -10.68 -27.90 6.90
N ARG A 807 -11.90 -28.41 6.67
CA ARG A 807 -12.42 -28.64 5.30
C ARG A 807 -12.53 -27.34 4.50
N ALA A 808 -12.99 -26.25 5.13
CA ALA A 808 -13.10 -24.96 4.47
C ALA A 808 -11.73 -24.38 4.12
N PHE A 809 -10.76 -24.47 5.04
CA PHE A 809 -9.38 -24.07 4.81
C PHE A 809 -8.75 -24.84 3.64
N ASN A 810 -8.82 -26.18 3.64
CA ASN A 810 -8.28 -27.02 2.57
C ASN A 810 -8.93 -26.73 1.21
N SER A 811 -10.22 -26.40 1.18
CA SER A 811 -10.93 -25.99 -0.03
C SER A 811 -10.39 -24.68 -0.61
N ILE A 812 -10.17 -23.66 0.23
CA ILE A 812 -9.55 -22.38 -0.19
C ILE A 812 -8.13 -22.62 -0.68
N LEU A 813 -7.35 -23.40 0.06
CA LEU A 813 -5.97 -23.72 -0.29
C LEU A 813 -5.88 -24.41 -1.66
N LYS A 814 -6.79 -25.34 -1.94
CA LYS A 814 -6.91 -26.03 -3.24
C LYS A 814 -7.25 -25.05 -4.37
N ASP A 815 -8.23 -24.16 -4.16
CA ASP A 815 -8.63 -23.19 -5.18
C ASP A 815 -7.48 -22.20 -5.50
N VAL A 816 -6.75 -21.74 -4.48
CA VAL A 816 -5.55 -20.88 -4.61
C VAL A 816 -4.42 -21.60 -5.35
N THR A 817 -4.22 -22.88 -5.07
CA THR A 817 -3.20 -23.71 -5.75
C THR A 817 -3.58 -23.97 -7.21
N GLU A 818 -4.87 -24.19 -7.50
CA GLU A 818 -5.35 -24.36 -8.87
C GLU A 818 -5.12 -23.09 -9.68
N VAL A 819 -5.37 -21.91 -9.10
CA VAL A 819 -5.09 -20.63 -9.74
C VAL A 819 -3.60 -20.50 -10.08
N ASP A 820 -2.73 -20.86 -9.14
CA ASP A 820 -1.28 -20.84 -9.33
C ASP A 820 -0.84 -21.74 -10.50
N SER A 821 -1.33 -22.98 -10.52
CA SER A 821 -0.99 -23.96 -11.56
C SER A 821 -1.45 -23.51 -12.95
N LYS A 822 -2.64 -22.91 -13.05
CA LYS A 822 -3.20 -22.39 -14.32
C LYS A 822 -2.45 -21.15 -14.80
N LEU A 823 -1.98 -20.30 -13.89
CA LEU A 823 -1.14 -19.16 -14.23
C LEU A 823 0.22 -19.62 -14.78
N LEU A 824 0.85 -20.60 -14.12
CA LEU A 824 2.13 -21.18 -14.56
C LEU A 824 2.03 -21.86 -15.94
N GLN A 825 0.99 -22.67 -16.17
CA GLN A 825 0.78 -23.32 -17.47
C GLN A 825 0.59 -22.31 -18.62
N ASN A 826 -0.07 -21.17 -18.36
CA ASN A 826 -0.27 -20.14 -19.38
C ASN A 826 1.01 -19.31 -19.64
N LEU A 827 1.90 -19.19 -18.64
CA LEU A 827 3.23 -18.60 -18.83
C LEU A 827 4.14 -19.46 -19.71
N GLU A 828 3.96 -20.79 -19.69
CA GLU A 828 4.69 -21.74 -20.55
C GLU A 828 4.11 -21.86 -21.97
N ALA A 829 2.81 -21.62 -22.14
CA ALA A 829 2.11 -21.76 -23.42
C ALA A 829 2.14 -20.46 -24.26
N GLU A 830 3.27 -20.16 -24.89
CA GLU A 830 3.58 -18.89 -25.57
C GLU A 830 2.74 -18.53 -26.84
N SER A 831 1.57 -19.13 -27.11
CA SER A 831 1.04 -19.11 -28.49
C SER A 831 -0.40 -18.62 -28.78
N LYS A 832 -1.27 -18.27 -27.81
CA LYS A 832 -2.66 -17.89 -28.16
C LYS A 832 -3.27 -16.75 -27.34
N VAL A 833 -3.08 -15.53 -27.84
CA VAL A 833 -3.58 -14.24 -27.31
C VAL A 833 -5.10 -14.22 -27.03
N ARG A 834 -5.94 -14.97 -27.77
CA ARG A 834 -7.42 -14.88 -27.62
C ARG A 834 -8.00 -15.78 -26.51
N GLU A 835 -7.32 -16.85 -26.14
CA GLU A 835 -7.78 -17.80 -25.10
C GLU A 835 -7.40 -17.31 -23.68
N SER A 836 -6.35 -16.49 -23.55
CA SER A 836 -5.86 -15.97 -22.26
C SER A 836 -6.85 -15.01 -21.56
N SER A 837 -7.62 -14.19 -22.28
CA SER A 837 -8.54 -13.22 -21.64
C SER A 837 -9.73 -13.89 -20.92
N GLN A 838 -10.19 -15.05 -21.41
CA GLN A 838 -11.24 -15.83 -20.75
C GLN A 838 -10.69 -16.52 -19.50
N LEU A 839 -9.50 -17.10 -19.60
CA LEU A 839 -8.79 -17.73 -18.50
C LEU A 839 -8.52 -16.72 -17.36
N TYR A 840 -8.02 -15.51 -17.68
CA TYR A 840 -7.76 -14.50 -16.66
C TYR A 840 -9.02 -14.04 -15.92
N ARG A 841 -10.18 -13.96 -16.61
CA ARG A 841 -11.46 -13.66 -15.96
C ARG A 841 -11.93 -14.79 -15.04
N GLU A 842 -11.79 -16.05 -15.47
CA GLU A 842 -12.11 -17.22 -14.64
C GLU A 842 -11.26 -17.25 -13.36
N LEU A 843 -9.95 -17.03 -13.49
CA LEU A 843 -9.00 -17.01 -12.37
C LEU A 843 -9.29 -15.86 -11.40
N SER A 844 -9.61 -14.67 -11.92
CA SER A 844 -9.99 -13.51 -11.11
C SER A 844 -11.23 -13.80 -10.26
N MET A 845 -12.25 -14.43 -10.87
CA MET A 845 -13.47 -14.84 -10.16
C MET A 845 -13.20 -15.91 -9.09
N LYS A 846 -12.27 -16.84 -9.33
CA LYS A 846 -11.86 -17.84 -8.33
C LYS A 846 -11.16 -17.19 -7.12
N LEU A 847 -10.23 -16.27 -7.34
CA LEU A 847 -9.56 -15.52 -6.26
C LEU A 847 -10.54 -14.67 -5.45
N HIS A 848 -11.51 -14.05 -6.12
CA HIS A 848 -12.57 -13.30 -5.46
C HIS A 848 -13.43 -14.20 -4.53
N LYS A 849 -13.81 -15.40 -5.00
CA LYS A 849 -14.52 -16.38 -4.16
C LYS A 849 -13.69 -16.85 -2.97
N CYS A 850 -12.37 -17.04 -3.15
CA CYS A 850 -11.46 -17.39 -2.04
C CYS A 850 -11.45 -16.29 -0.96
N SER A 851 -11.40 -15.02 -1.38
CA SER A 851 -11.43 -13.87 -0.47
C SER A 851 -12.70 -13.83 0.39
N MET A 852 -13.86 -14.13 -0.21
CA MET A 852 -15.12 -14.20 0.52
C MET A 852 -15.19 -15.36 1.52
N ARG A 853 -14.68 -16.54 1.14
CA ARG A 853 -14.62 -17.71 2.05
C ARG A 853 -13.60 -17.53 3.17
N LEU A 854 -12.57 -16.71 2.98
CA LEU A 854 -11.57 -16.40 4.01
C LEU A 854 -12.16 -15.60 5.17
N ALA A 855 -13.06 -14.65 4.87
CA ALA A 855 -13.79 -13.92 5.91
C ALA A 855 -14.68 -14.84 6.76
N GLU A 856 -15.28 -15.87 6.15
CA GLU A 856 -16.00 -16.92 6.89
C GLU A 856 -15.06 -17.77 7.74
N LEU A 857 -13.90 -18.13 7.19
CA LEU A 857 -12.89 -18.94 7.88
C LEU A 857 -12.33 -18.25 9.13
N ASP A 858 -12.09 -16.94 9.08
CA ASP A 858 -11.60 -16.19 10.24
C ASP A 858 -12.65 -16.07 11.36
N ARG A 859 -13.95 -16.00 11.02
CA ARG A 859 -15.03 -16.08 12.01
C ARG A 859 -15.04 -17.43 12.72
N ARG A 860 -14.89 -18.52 11.95
CA ARG A 860 -14.82 -19.87 12.49
C ARG A 860 -13.60 -20.08 13.40
N ARG A 861 -12.45 -19.52 13.01
CA ARG A 861 -11.21 -19.56 13.79
C ARG A 861 -11.38 -18.99 15.20
N ARG A 862 -11.95 -17.79 15.33
CA ARG A 862 -12.15 -17.11 16.63
C ARG A 862 -13.06 -17.90 17.55
N PHE A 863 -14.12 -18.52 17.01
CA PHE A 863 -15.01 -19.35 17.80
C PHE A 863 -14.32 -20.59 18.36
N GLU A 864 -13.43 -21.23 17.60
CA GLU A 864 -12.64 -22.37 18.10
C GLU A 864 -11.68 -21.95 19.20
N GLU A 865 -11.05 -20.79 19.07
CA GLU A 865 -10.14 -20.25 20.08
C GLU A 865 -10.90 -19.96 21.40
N GLU A 866 -12.06 -19.31 21.32
CA GLU A 866 -12.92 -19.01 22.47
C GLU A 866 -13.46 -20.30 23.13
N LEU A 867 -14.03 -21.22 22.34
CA LEU A 867 -14.59 -22.47 22.84
C LEU A 867 -13.52 -23.40 23.42
N GLY A 868 -12.37 -23.50 22.75
CA GLY A 868 -11.23 -24.28 23.23
C GLY A 868 -10.71 -23.77 24.57
N THR A 869 -10.55 -22.46 24.71
CA THR A 869 -10.11 -21.82 25.96
C THR A 869 -11.11 -22.03 27.09
N SER A 870 -12.41 -21.89 26.82
CA SER A 870 -13.47 -22.16 27.80
C SER A 870 -13.45 -23.62 28.28
N LEU A 871 -13.35 -24.57 27.34
CA LEU A 871 -13.32 -26.00 27.67
C LEU A 871 -12.08 -26.40 28.47
N GLN A 872 -10.93 -25.76 28.21
CA GLN A 872 -9.71 -25.96 28.99
C GLN A 872 -9.84 -25.46 30.44
N GLN A 873 -10.59 -24.37 30.65
CA GLN A 873 -10.84 -23.81 31.97
C GLN A 873 -11.82 -24.67 32.77
N ASP A 874 -12.83 -25.25 32.14
CA ASP A 874 -13.85 -26.07 32.81
C ASP A 874 -13.34 -27.48 33.17
N LEU A 875 -12.38 -28.02 32.42
CA LEU A 875 -11.83 -29.38 32.60
C LEU A 875 -10.67 -29.47 33.62
N GLN A 876 -10.65 -28.67 34.68
CA GLN A 876 -9.50 -28.65 35.60
C GLN A 876 -9.19 -30.00 36.27
N ASN A 877 -10.23 -30.82 36.53
CA ASN A 877 -10.14 -32.04 37.33
C ASN A 877 -10.21 -33.36 36.51
N ASP A 878 -10.57 -33.31 35.22
CA ASP A 878 -10.64 -34.51 34.36
C ASP A 878 -9.44 -34.57 33.41
N THR A 879 -8.47 -35.40 33.77
CA THR A 879 -7.18 -35.50 33.08
C THR A 879 -7.32 -36.05 31.65
N GLN A 880 -8.33 -36.87 31.36
CA GLN A 880 -8.48 -37.53 30.05
C GLN A 880 -9.22 -36.63 29.05
N LEU A 881 -10.33 -36.00 29.45
CA LEU A 881 -11.06 -35.08 28.57
C LEU A 881 -10.26 -33.79 28.31
N LYS A 882 -9.49 -33.32 29.30
CA LYS A 882 -8.56 -32.18 29.13
C LYS A 882 -7.50 -32.45 28.07
N LEU A 883 -6.99 -33.69 27.98
CA LEU A 883 -6.04 -34.10 26.95
C LEU A 883 -6.65 -33.97 25.55
N VAL A 884 -7.90 -34.39 25.37
CA VAL A 884 -8.63 -34.30 24.09
C VAL A 884 -8.85 -32.85 23.68
N VAL A 885 -9.30 -31.99 24.61
CA VAL A 885 -9.51 -30.56 24.33
C VAL A 885 -8.19 -29.86 24.00
N ASN A 886 -7.13 -30.12 24.76
CA ASN A 886 -5.81 -29.56 24.50
C ASN A 886 -5.28 -29.94 23.11
N LEU A 887 -5.56 -31.15 22.67
CA LEU A 887 -5.12 -31.64 21.38
C LEU A 887 -5.88 -30.96 20.23
N TYR A 888 -7.21 -30.82 20.30
CA TYR A 888 -7.97 -30.04 19.31
C TYR A 888 -7.60 -28.54 19.33
N ALA A 889 -7.36 -27.95 20.50
CA ALA A 889 -6.90 -26.57 20.63
C ALA A 889 -5.51 -26.37 20.02
N SER A 890 -4.58 -27.31 20.24
CA SER A 890 -3.26 -27.29 19.63
C SER A 890 -3.31 -27.46 18.11
N MET A 891 -4.21 -28.32 17.60
CA MET A 891 -4.41 -28.49 16.16
C MET A 891 -5.03 -27.24 15.52
N SER A 892 -6.00 -26.61 16.19
CA SER A 892 -6.59 -25.33 15.75
C SER A 892 -5.53 -24.23 15.69
N LYS A 893 -4.75 -24.06 16.75
CA LYS A 893 -3.63 -23.09 16.82
C LYS A 893 -2.53 -23.35 15.78
N SER A 894 -2.25 -24.61 15.45
CA SER A 894 -1.30 -24.94 14.37
C SER A 894 -1.80 -24.49 13.00
N ARG A 895 -3.12 -24.48 12.79
CA ARG A 895 -3.74 -24.04 11.53
C ARG A 895 -3.86 -22.51 11.45
N ASP A 896 -3.94 -21.82 12.57
CA ASP A 896 -4.03 -20.35 12.61
C ASP A 896 -2.88 -19.67 11.87
N SER A 897 -1.65 -20.15 12.09
CA SER A 897 -0.47 -19.66 11.38
C SER A 897 -0.57 -19.84 9.85
N ASP A 898 -1.24 -20.89 9.38
CA ASP A 898 -1.44 -21.14 7.95
C ASP A 898 -2.59 -20.29 7.38
N ILE A 899 -3.63 -20.01 8.18
CA ILE A 899 -4.75 -19.13 7.83
C ILE A 899 -4.27 -17.68 7.70
N GLU A 900 -3.38 -17.23 8.59
CA GLU A 900 -2.80 -15.87 8.58
C GLU A 900 -1.98 -15.57 7.31
N GLY A 901 -1.40 -16.59 6.67
CA GLY A 901 -0.64 -16.45 5.42
C GLY A 901 -1.49 -16.42 4.14
N LEU A 902 -2.75 -16.88 4.18
CA LEU A 902 -3.62 -16.94 3.01
C LEU A 902 -4.00 -15.59 2.39
N PRO A 903 -4.32 -14.52 3.15
CA PRO A 903 -4.64 -13.21 2.58
C PRO A 903 -3.53 -12.69 1.67
N GLY A 904 -2.28 -12.70 2.15
CA GLY A 904 -1.13 -12.22 1.39
C GLY A 904 -0.86 -13.02 0.12
N LYS A 905 -1.17 -14.32 0.13
CA LYS A 905 -1.04 -15.20 -1.03
C LYS A 905 -2.10 -14.96 -2.10
N ILE A 906 -3.36 -14.81 -1.70
CA ILE A 906 -4.47 -14.46 -2.60
C ILE A 906 -4.20 -13.08 -3.23
N GLU A 907 -3.71 -12.13 -2.44
CA GLU A 907 -3.35 -10.80 -2.92
C GLU A 907 -2.18 -10.82 -3.90
N SER A 908 -1.13 -11.59 -3.59
CA SER A 908 0.00 -11.78 -4.50
C SER A 908 -0.43 -12.37 -5.85
N GLN A 909 -1.25 -13.43 -5.85
CA GLN A 909 -1.78 -14.02 -7.09
C GLN A 909 -2.69 -13.07 -7.86
N ARG A 910 -3.49 -12.27 -7.16
CA ARG A 910 -4.33 -11.22 -7.74
C ARG A 910 -3.48 -10.15 -8.42
N ASN A 911 -2.37 -9.74 -7.80
CA ASN A 911 -1.42 -8.77 -8.38
C ASN A 911 -0.71 -9.32 -9.62
N VAL A 912 -0.30 -10.59 -9.61
CA VAL A 912 0.26 -11.27 -10.81
C VAL A 912 -0.77 -11.28 -11.94
N LEU A 913 -2.01 -11.66 -11.63
CA LEU A 913 -3.10 -11.70 -12.62
C LEU A 913 -3.38 -10.32 -13.20
N TYR A 914 -3.39 -9.25 -12.39
CA TYR A 914 -3.56 -7.87 -12.88
C TYR A 914 -2.40 -7.41 -13.75
N ASN A 915 -1.16 -7.77 -13.40
CA ASN A 915 0.01 -7.47 -14.22
C ASN A 915 -0.03 -8.20 -15.56
N LEU A 916 -0.46 -9.46 -15.60
CA LEU A 916 -0.64 -10.22 -16.85
C LEU A 916 -1.76 -9.63 -17.72
N ILE A 917 -2.85 -9.14 -17.10
CA ILE A 917 -3.91 -8.41 -17.80
C ILE A 917 -3.35 -7.10 -18.38
N ALA A 918 -2.59 -6.33 -17.59
CA ALA A 918 -1.98 -5.09 -18.05
C ALA A 918 -0.98 -5.32 -19.20
N GLN A 919 -0.14 -6.35 -19.11
CA GLN A 919 0.81 -6.73 -20.17
C GLN A 919 0.08 -7.16 -21.44
N HIS A 920 -1.02 -7.91 -21.30
CA HIS A 920 -1.88 -8.30 -22.42
C HIS A 920 -2.52 -7.07 -23.10
N ASP A 921 -3.02 -6.12 -22.31
CA ASP A 921 -3.61 -4.88 -22.82
C ASP A 921 -2.56 -4.01 -23.53
N SER A 922 -1.33 -3.91 -22.99
CA SER A 922 -0.21 -3.24 -23.66
C SER A 922 0.17 -3.92 -24.98
N PHE A 923 0.18 -5.25 -25.04
CA PHE A 923 0.44 -5.98 -26.27
C PHE A 923 -0.66 -5.74 -27.33
N LEU A 924 -1.93 -5.73 -26.91
CA LEU A 924 -3.04 -5.39 -27.79
C LEU A 924 -2.95 -3.94 -28.31
N GLN A 925 -2.58 -3.00 -27.45
CA GLN A 925 -2.35 -1.60 -27.85
C GLN A 925 -1.18 -1.46 -28.83
N ALA A 926 -0.07 -2.17 -28.60
CA ALA A 926 1.06 -2.18 -29.52
C ALA A 926 0.69 -2.79 -30.88
N LYS A 927 -0.15 -3.84 -30.89
CA LYS A 927 -0.68 -4.43 -32.12
C LYS A 927 -1.61 -3.46 -32.86
N LEU A 928 -2.51 -2.79 -32.14
CA LEU A 928 -3.39 -1.75 -32.70
C LEU A 928 -2.59 -0.60 -33.29
N ALA A 929 -1.57 -0.11 -32.57
CA ALA A 929 -0.67 0.92 -33.07
C ALA A 929 0.07 0.48 -34.35
N ARG A 930 0.51 -0.77 -34.42
CA ARG A 930 1.17 -1.34 -35.61
C ARG A 930 0.22 -1.44 -36.81
N GLU A 931 -1.05 -1.76 -36.58
CA GLU A 931 -2.09 -1.74 -37.61
C GLU A 931 -2.39 -0.30 -38.06
N SER A 932 -2.47 0.68 -37.15
CA SER A 932 -2.62 2.11 -37.48
C SER A 932 -1.44 2.68 -38.28
N LEU A 933 -0.21 2.23 -38.01
CA LEU A 933 0.97 2.59 -38.83
C LEU A 933 0.89 2.01 -40.24
N ARG A 934 0.26 0.84 -40.42
CA ARG A 934 0.03 0.25 -41.74
C ARG A 934 -0.99 1.07 -42.53
N ASP A 935 -2.01 1.59 -41.87
CA ASP A 935 -2.96 2.54 -42.47
C ASP A 935 -2.28 3.86 -42.87
N SER A 936 -1.28 4.31 -42.12
CA SER A 936 -0.51 5.52 -42.46
C SER A 936 0.31 5.37 -43.76
N LYS A 937 0.83 4.17 -44.07
CA LYS A 937 1.48 3.90 -45.37
C LYS A 937 0.49 3.92 -46.53
N ALA A 938 -0.72 3.42 -46.33
CA ALA A 938 -1.78 3.50 -47.33
C ALA A 938 -2.19 4.95 -47.60
N MET A 939 -2.25 5.77 -46.55
CA MET A 939 -2.58 7.20 -46.63
C MET A 939 -1.51 8.00 -47.41
N LYS A 940 -0.21 7.74 -47.18
CA LYS A 940 0.89 8.34 -47.97
C LYS A 940 0.77 8.01 -49.47
N THR A 941 0.39 6.77 -49.79
CA THR A 941 0.22 6.32 -51.19
C THR A 941 -0.93 7.04 -51.87
N LEU A 942 -2.06 7.23 -51.18
CA LEU A 942 -3.23 7.95 -51.71
C LEU A 942 -2.91 9.44 -51.96
N SER A 943 -2.18 10.09 -51.03
CA SER A 943 -1.77 11.49 -51.18
C SER A 943 -0.83 11.71 -52.37
N ILE A 944 0.14 10.83 -52.60
CA ILE A 944 1.03 10.89 -53.78
C ILE A 944 0.20 10.77 -55.07
N LEU A 945 -0.76 9.84 -55.10
CA LEU A 945 -1.65 9.67 -56.24
C LEU A 945 -2.45 10.96 -56.50
N THR A 946 -3.01 11.58 -55.47
CA THR A 946 -3.76 12.84 -55.60
C THR A 946 -2.89 13.98 -56.13
N ILE A 947 -1.67 14.16 -55.62
CA ILE A 947 -0.74 15.22 -56.08
C ILE A 947 -0.38 15.03 -57.55
N LEU A 948 -0.24 13.78 -58.02
CA LEU A 948 0.10 13.49 -59.41
C LEU A 948 -1.05 13.82 -60.38
N PHE A 949 -2.31 13.56 -59.99
CA PHE A 949 -3.47 13.69 -60.87
C PHE A 949 -4.21 15.03 -60.76
N LEU A 950 -4.17 15.71 -59.61
CA LEU A 950 -4.92 16.94 -59.37
C LEU A 950 -4.60 18.09 -60.35
N PRO A 951 -3.33 18.35 -60.73
CA PRO A 951 -3.00 19.41 -61.68
C PRO A 951 -3.60 19.16 -63.06
N GLY A 952 -3.53 17.92 -63.53
CA GLY A 952 -4.12 17.52 -64.82
C GLY A 952 -5.64 17.68 -64.83
N ALA A 953 -6.31 17.23 -63.77
CA ALA A 953 -7.76 17.36 -63.63
C ALA A 953 -8.21 18.84 -63.60
N PHE A 954 -7.52 19.68 -62.82
CA PHE A 954 -7.82 21.11 -62.72
C PHE A 954 -7.62 21.83 -64.05
N VAL A 955 -6.47 21.63 -64.71
CA VAL A 955 -6.19 22.27 -66.01
C VAL A 955 -7.16 21.77 -67.07
N ALA A 956 -7.50 20.48 -67.09
CA ALA A 956 -8.51 19.94 -68.02
C ALA A 956 -9.89 20.59 -67.82
N THR A 957 -10.28 20.85 -66.57
CA THR A 957 -11.55 21.52 -66.26
C THR A 957 -11.55 22.97 -66.73
N VAL A 958 -10.44 23.70 -66.54
CA VAL A 958 -10.29 25.08 -67.03
C VAL A 958 -10.35 25.13 -68.56
N PHE A 959 -9.67 24.22 -69.26
CA PHE A 959 -9.71 24.12 -70.72
C PHE A 959 -11.07 23.65 -71.27
N SER A 960 -11.90 23.03 -70.44
CA SER A 960 -13.27 22.63 -70.78
C SER A 960 -14.30 23.76 -70.59
N THR A 961 -13.91 24.91 -70.06
CA THR A 961 -14.80 26.08 -69.97
C THR A 961 -14.93 26.76 -71.33
N GLU A 962 -16.07 27.39 -71.61
CA GLU A 962 -16.34 28.10 -72.87
C GLU A 962 -15.45 29.35 -73.09
N MET A 963 -14.48 29.62 -72.20
CA MET A 963 -13.59 30.78 -72.31
C MET A 963 -12.49 30.63 -73.37
N PHE A 964 -12.28 29.43 -73.95
CA PHE A 964 -11.22 29.18 -74.94
C PHE A 964 -11.78 28.65 -76.27
N GLU A 965 -11.83 29.50 -77.29
CA GLU A 965 -12.16 29.10 -78.67
C GLU A 965 -10.90 28.67 -79.45
N PHE A 966 -10.61 27.37 -79.47
CA PHE A 966 -9.47 26.81 -80.20
C PHE A 966 -9.74 26.77 -81.72
N LYS A 967 -8.93 27.47 -82.52
CA LYS A 967 -9.14 27.65 -83.98
C LYS A 967 -8.81 26.42 -84.84
N SER A 968 -8.13 25.39 -84.32
CA SER A 968 -7.85 24.15 -85.08
C SER A 968 -7.85 22.89 -84.21
N LYS A 969 -8.38 21.79 -84.74
CA LYS A 969 -8.41 20.48 -84.07
C LYS A 969 -7.00 19.89 -84.02
N GLY A 970 -6.34 19.98 -82.86
CA GLY A 970 -5.20 19.15 -82.49
C GLY A 970 -3.84 19.84 -82.32
N GLN A 971 -3.69 21.14 -82.63
CA GLN A 971 -2.40 21.83 -82.52
C GLN A 971 -2.12 22.50 -81.17
N GLU A 972 -3.05 22.45 -80.20
CA GLU A 972 -2.90 23.17 -78.91
C GLU A 972 -2.87 22.24 -77.69
N ILE A 973 -2.95 20.91 -77.89
CA ILE A 973 -2.85 19.90 -76.83
C ILE A 973 -1.51 20.00 -76.09
N TRP A 974 -0.45 20.46 -76.75
CA TRP A 974 0.87 20.64 -76.13
C TRP A 974 0.84 21.69 -75.01
N ILE A 975 -0.05 22.69 -75.07
CA ILE A 975 -0.18 23.74 -74.04
C ILE A 975 -0.63 23.12 -72.71
N TYR A 976 -1.54 22.13 -72.76
CA TYR A 976 -1.94 21.36 -71.57
C TYR A 976 -0.73 20.68 -70.92
N PHE A 977 0.10 19.98 -71.69
CA PHE A 977 1.28 19.30 -71.14
C PHE A 977 2.36 20.27 -70.64
N VAL A 978 2.53 21.42 -71.29
CA VAL A 978 3.47 22.47 -70.86
C VAL A 978 3.06 23.13 -69.56
N ILE A 979 1.77 23.16 -69.21
CA ILE A 979 1.29 23.71 -67.93
C ILE A 979 1.25 22.61 -66.84
N VAL A 980 0.74 21.42 -67.16
CA VAL A 980 0.54 20.35 -66.18
C VAL A 980 1.87 19.79 -65.66
N VAL A 981 2.85 19.54 -66.52
CA VAL A 981 4.12 18.93 -66.09
C VAL A 981 4.89 19.80 -65.09
N PRO A 982 5.09 21.12 -65.33
CA PRO A 982 5.73 21.99 -64.34
C PRO A 982 4.91 22.16 -63.06
N LEU A 983 3.58 22.24 -63.16
CA LEU A 983 2.72 22.41 -61.98
C LEU A 983 2.76 21.18 -61.06
N THR A 984 2.72 19.97 -61.64
CA THR A 984 2.92 18.73 -60.89
C THR A 984 4.32 18.66 -60.27
N ALA A 985 5.36 19.12 -60.99
CA ALA A 985 6.71 19.17 -60.46
C ALA A 985 6.85 20.14 -59.26
N VAL A 986 6.24 21.32 -59.33
CA VAL A 986 6.24 22.30 -58.22
C VAL A 986 5.52 21.75 -56.99
N LEU A 987 4.37 21.09 -57.17
CA LEU A 987 3.65 20.48 -56.04
C LEU A 987 4.41 19.31 -55.44
N MET A 988 5.06 18.47 -56.25
CA MET A 988 5.91 17.39 -55.78
C MET A 988 7.13 17.92 -55.02
N VAL A 989 7.79 18.97 -55.53
CA VAL A 989 8.92 19.62 -54.84
C VAL A 989 8.45 20.26 -53.54
N GLY A 990 7.31 20.96 -53.53
CA GLY A 990 6.73 21.54 -52.31
C GLY A 990 6.40 20.47 -51.26
N TRP A 991 5.85 19.33 -51.68
CA TRP A 991 5.56 18.20 -50.81
C TRP A 991 6.82 17.54 -50.25
N VAL A 992 7.86 17.34 -51.09
CA VAL A 992 9.18 16.81 -50.66
C VAL A 992 9.90 17.79 -49.72
N LEU A 993 9.84 19.09 -49.99
CA LEU A 993 10.40 20.12 -49.11
C LEU A 993 9.65 20.21 -47.78
N TRP A 994 8.32 20.05 -47.81
CA TRP A 994 7.51 19.98 -46.60
C TRP A 994 7.84 18.73 -45.76
N LEU A 995 7.97 17.57 -46.41
CA LEU A 995 8.40 16.32 -45.76
C LEU A 995 9.82 16.38 -45.18
N SER A 996 10.76 17.01 -45.89
CA SER A 996 12.14 17.16 -45.41
C SER A 996 12.31 18.24 -44.33
N ASN A 997 11.36 19.17 -44.20
CA ASN A 997 11.33 20.17 -43.12
C ASN A 997 10.42 19.79 -41.94
N THR A 998 9.58 18.76 -42.06
CA THR A 998 8.92 18.15 -40.89
C THR A 998 9.95 17.31 -40.13
N PRO A 999 10.21 17.57 -38.85
CA PRO A 999 11.21 16.83 -38.09
C PRO A 999 10.80 15.36 -37.92
N ASP A 1000 11.45 14.47 -38.66
CA ASP A 1000 11.40 13.00 -38.54
C ASP A 1000 12.16 12.49 -37.30
N THR A 1001 12.15 13.25 -36.19
CA THR A 1001 12.89 12.86 -34.98
C THR A 1001 12.23 11.69 -34.27
N ALA A 1002 10.91 11.53 -34.35
CA ALA A 1002 10.19 10.45 -33.66
C ALA A 1002 10.30 9.08 -34.38
N ASP A 1003 10.15 9.04 -35.71
CA ASP A 1003 10.11 7.77 -36.46
C ASP A 1003 11.51 7.17 -36.71
N GLU A 1004 12.55 8.00 -36.89
CA GLU A 1004 13.92 7.52 -37.06
C GLU A 1004 14.60 7.15 -35.74
N GLU A 1005 14.30 7.81 -34.62
CA GLU A 1005 14.79 7.38 -33.30
C GLU A 1005 14.09 6.10 -32.84
N LEU A 1006 12.76 5.99 -33.01
CA LEU A 1006 12.03 4.77 -32.71
C LEU A 1006 12.47 3.60 -33.61
N GLY A 1007 12.67 3.87 -34.91
CA GLY A 1007 13.18 2.88 -35.86
C GLY A 1007 14.64 2.47 -35.63
N ARG A 1008 15.47 3.33 -35.02
CA ARG A 1008 16.84 3.02 -34.59
C ARG A 1008 16.87 2.32 -33.23
N ALA A 1009 15.99 2.66 -32.31
CA ALA A 1009 15.82 1.99 -31.02
C ALA A 1009 15.37 0.54 -31.22
N ILE A 1010 14.35 0.31 -32.05
CA ILE A 1010 13.84 -1.03 -32.37
C ILE A 1010 14.90 -1.88 -33.11
N ARG A 1011 15.71 -1.27 -33.99
CA ARG A 1011 16.81 -2.00 -34.67
C ARG A 1011 17.99 -2.31 -33.75
N ARG A 1012 18.28 -1.44 -32.78
CA ARG A 1012 19.30 -1.70 -31.74
C ARG A 1012 18.87 -2.82 -30.80
N GLU A 1013 17.60 -2.89 -30.42
CA GLU A 1013 17.07 -4.00 -29.63
C GLU A 1013 17.01 -5.33 -30.42
N MET A 1014 16.66 -5.29 -31.70
CA MET A 1014 16.57 -6.51 -32.54
C MET A 1014 17.92 -7.10 -32.98
N THR A 1015 19.03 -6.36 -32.88
CA THR A 1015 20.37 -6.85 -33.29
C THR A 1015 21.26 -7.27 -32.13
N MET A 1016 20.78 -7.19 -30.88
CA MET A 1016 21.49 -7.75 -29.75
C MET A 1016 21.30 -9.27 -29.72
N ASP A 1017 22.36 -9.98 -30.09
CA ASP A 1017 22.58 -11.39 -29.77
C ASP A 1017 22.52 -11.56 -28.25
N PRO A 1018 21.57 -12.36 -27.71
CA PRO A 1018 21.43 -12.58 -26.25
C PRO A 1018 22.68 -13.16 -25.59
N SER A 1019 23.66 -13.63 -26.36
CA SER A 1019 24.90 -14.22 -25.86
C SER A 1019 26.02 -13.21 -25.55
N LYS A 1020 25.88 -11.91 -25.84
CA LYS A 1020 26.96 -10.90 -25.70
C LYS A 1020 26.72 -9.74 -24.73
N GLY A 1021 25.75 -9.84 -23.81
CA GLY A 1021 25.54 -8.84 -22.75
C GLY A 1021 26.35 -9.11 -21.47
N LYS A 1022 27.67 -8.95 -21.51
CA LYS A 1022 28.56 -8.88 -20.32
C LYS A 1022 29.57 -7.76 -20.55
N GLN A 1023 29.14 -6.51 -20.45
CA GLN A 1023 29.92 -5.28 -20.20
C GLN A 1023 29.07 -4.08 -20.62
N ASP A 1024 28.23 -3.60 -19.71
CA ASP A 1024 28.04 -2.18 -19.38
C ASP A 1024 27.11 -2.06 -18.17
#